data_AF-A0AAD4F7K5-F1
#
_entry.id   AF-A0AAD4F7K5-F1
#
_cell.length_a   1.000
_cell.length_b   1.000
_cell.length_c   1.000
_cell.angle_alpha   90.00
_cell.angle_beta   90.00
_cell.angle_gamma   90.00
#
_symmetry.space_group_name_H-M   'P 1'
#
loop_
_entity.id
_entity.type
_entity.pdbx_description
1 polymer ?
#
loop_
_entity_poly.entity_id
_entity_poly.type
_entity_poly.pdbx_seq_one_letter_code
_entity_poly.pdbx_strand_id
1 'polypeptide(L)'
;MLDEWLRTAQYLSSPISPRTLELCLVCDLEQGEADLATQVVAPLALLPELKDCHVRLCRDLNDELAQIARNAALQACHKMPPKPRSPSSPAASRFLCLPRELRLHILEYTDLVTPWKEVMWNRVRRGYQDTVGKCTTAWGIGYEGGLLRYYDSIGCFCRRRHAAFSSSCRCWAPPTPLFLVCRALLEDARLVFFSQHRFVVSDTLASSINPHVAFDIFNTVKMPKNGRFRELPEHVHAQPPRSYPAERFAASEFLREVIPADCLRYLRFFEVVFPPYNHNCWPHDGHPALQDWVETINWVRDKINTAHITLRLTMAGSPTYPPDHPDSRHGVTQAQGRQVLAGYDRIVQPLARLGGENGLTRFYADFTWPWRWAEWVNRKSEHMACEGNTDAFFAWMRSNEAALNERAERAVLGDRPLEVELVAALEMLDARDERLPQRTTDPNVYALGEIAGHNIVIVGMPQTGNCSAATVMAHARWTFPNLRFCLLVGIGGGVPRVTDNGLIRLGDVVVSKPTGPYPGVIQYDHGKAQTGRFEPTGALPPPPAVLLSAAQALAADQARSATDALATNLSRIDTTIRGLRKYRYPGRAKDNLYRSNYPHRLAGRSCIESQCDPTQRIQIPRIPGDDSVVVHRGTIASGELVMRSGRLRDKLASQYGVLCFEMEAAGVLTDFPCMVIRGISDYSDSHKNDLWQGYAAATAAAYARALFSYIPIYAYD
;
A
#
# COMPACT_ATOMS: atom_id res chain seq x y z
N MET A 1 -1.36 -48.22 -33.88
CA MET A 1 -1.99 -47.02 -33.30
C MET A 1 -2.12 -45.89 -34.32
N LEU A 2 -1.04 -45.36 -34.93
CA LEU A 2 -1.16 -44.29 -35.95
C LEU A 2 -1.99 -44.70 -37.18
N ASP A 3 -1.76 -45.90 -37.74
CA ASP A 3 -2.56 -46.39 -38.88
C ASP A 3 -4.06 -46.57 -38.54
N GLU A 4 -4.34 -46.94 -37.29
CA GLU A 4 -5.70 -47.09 -36.79
C GLU A 4 -6.38 -45.73 -36.61
N TRP A 5 -5.64 -44.74 -36.10
CA TRP A 5 -6.10 -43.35 -36.04
C TRP A 5 -6.38 -42.79 -37.43
N LEU A 6 -5.50 -43.03 -38.40
CA LEU A 6 -5.71 -42.64 -39.80
C LEU A 6 -6.99 -43.26 -40.39
N ARG A 7 -7.20 -44.57 -40.22
CA ARG A 7 -8.43 -45.25 -40.65
C ARG A 7 -9.67 -44.70 -39.96
N THR A 8 -9.56 -44.37 -38.67
CA THR A 8 -10.65 -43.78 -37.90
C THR A 8 -11.03 -42.40 -38.44
N ALA A 9 -10.05 -41.53 -38.69
CA ALA A 9 -10.29 -40.21 -39.28
C ALA A 9 -10.93 -40.31 -40.67
N GLN A 10 -10.49 -41.26 -41.50
CA GLN A 10 -11.12 -41.54 -42.80
C GLN A 10 -12.59 -41.97 -42.66
N TYR A 11 -12.89 -42.85 -41.71
CA TYR A 11 -14.26 -43.29 -41.43
C TYR A 11 -15.15 -42.13 -40.95
N LEU A 12 -14.62 -41.26 -40.08
CA LEU A 12 -15.33 -40.08 -39.57
C LEU A 12 -15.52 -38.97 -40.61
N SER A 13 -14.80 -39.02 -41.75
CA SER A 13 -14.83 -37.94 -42.75
C SER A 13 -16.17 -37.82 -43.51
N SER A 14 -16.89 -38.93 -43.64
CA SER A 14 -18.14 -39.04 -44.41
C SER A 14 -19.44 -38.77 -43.61
N PRO A 15 -19.63 -39.33 -42.39
CA PRO A 15 -20.91 -39.20 -41.68
C PRO A 15 -21.09 -37.86 -40.94
N ILE A 16 -20.04 -37.05 -40.81
CA ILE A 16 -20.07 -35.82 -39.99
C ILE A 16 -20.36 -34.61 -40.86
N SER A 17 -21.37 -33.84 -40.47
CA SER A 17 -21.67 -32.55 -41.12
C SER A 17 -20.58 -31.50 -40.80
N PRO A 18 -20.19 -30.65 -41.75
CA PRO A 18 -19.27 -29.55 -41.48
C PRO A 18 -19.76 -28.64 -40.34
N ARG A 19 -18.83 -28.12 -39.54
CA ARG A 19 -19.00 -27.19 -38.42
C ARG A 19 -19.86 -27.69 -37.26
N THR A 20 -20.13 -28.99 -37.16
CA THR A 20 -20.89 -29.56 -36.04
C THR A 20 -20.02 -30.21 -34.97
N LEU A 21 -18.87 -30.77 -35.36
CA LEU A 21 -17.98 -31.49 -34.44
C LEU A 21 -16.97 -30.55 -33.77
N GLU A 22 -16.88 -30.63 -32.45
CA GLU A 22 -15.76 -30.09 -31.67
C GLU A 22 -14.86 -31.25 -31.24
N LEU A 23 -13.56 -31.17 -31.52
CA LEU A 23 -12.60 -32.26 -31.30
C LEU A 23 -11.47 -31.85 -30.35
N CYS A 24 -11.20 -32.69 -29.36
CA CYS A 24 -10.09 -32.55 -28.42
C CYS A 24 -9.09 -33.70 -28.62
N LEU A 25 -7.85 -33.40 -29.00
CA LEU A 25 -6.76 -34.36 -29.20
C LEU A 25 -5.68 -34.17 -28.14
N VAL A 26 -5.44 -35.19 -27.32
CA VAL A 26 -4.37 -35.20 -26.31
C VAL A 26 -3.42 -36.35 -26.60
N CYS A 27 -2.16 -36.01 -26.84
CA CYS A 27 -1.07 -36.97 -27.00
C CYS A 27 0.17 -36.37 -26.35
N ASP A 28 0.46 -36.72 -25.09
CA ASP A 28 1.60 -36.13 -24.37
C ASP A 28 2.90 -36.82 -24.80
N LEU A 29 3.65 -36.17 -25.68
CA LEU A 29 4.94 -36.61 -26.22
C LEU A 29 6.11 -36.10 -25.38
N GLU A 30 7.27 -36.75 -25.54
CA GLU A 30 8.53 -36.32 -24.92
C GLU A 30 9.17 -35.15 -25.69
N GLN A 31 10.13 -34.46 -25.06
CA GLN A 31 10.84 -33.36 -25.69
C GLN A 31 11.71 -33.88 -26.85
N GLY A 32 11.56 -33.29 -28.05
CA GLY A 32 12.32 -33.66 -29.25
C GLY A 32 11.57 -34.53 -30.26
N GLU A 33 10.32 -34.93 -29.98
CA GLU A 33 9.51 -35.81 -30.84
C GLU A 33 8.66 -35.04 -31.89
N ALA A 34 9.21 -34.01 -32.54
CA ALA A 34 8.46 -33.14 -33.46
C ALA A 34 7.91 -33.89 -34.70
N ASP A 35 8.66 -34.85 -35.23
CA ASP A 35 8.23 -35.67 -36.38
C ASP A 35 7.04 -36.56 -36.03
N LEU A 36 7.08 -37.17 -34.84
CA LEU A 36 5.97 -37.99 -34.32
C LEU A 36 4.73 -37.13 -34.05
N ALA A 37 4.93 -35.94 -33.48
CA ALA A 37 3.87 -34.96 -33.27
C ALA A 37 3.14 -34.59 -34.56
N THR A 38 3.89 -34.40 -35.65
CA THR A 38 3.34 -34.12 -36.99
C THR A 38 2.51 -35.30 -37.51
N GLN A 39 2.99 -36.54 -37.33
CA GLN A 39 2.26 -37.75 -37.73
C GLN A 39 0.97 -37.94 -36.93
N VAL A 40 0.96 -37.61 -35.64
CA VAL A 40 -0.22 -37.70 -34.76
C VAL A 40 -1.33 -36.76 -35.21
N VAL A 41 -0.99 -35.54 -35.62
CA VAL A 41 -1.98 -34.53 -36.01
C VAL A 41 -2.38 -34.58 -37.48
N ALA A 42 -1.59 -35.23 -38.36
CA ALA A 42 -1.86 -35.30 -39.80
C ALA A 42 -3.26 -35.81 -40.18
N PRO A 43 -3.85 -36.82 -39.50
CA PRO A 43 -5.19 -37.30 -39.83
C PRO A 43 -6.31 -36.28 -39.60
N LEU A 44 -6.08 -35.21 -38.82
CA LEU A 44 -7.05 -34.14 -38.64
C LEU A 44 -7.41 -33.42 -39.96
N ALA A 45 -6.50 -33.44 -40.94
CA ALA A 45 -6.73 -32.85 -42.26
C ALA A 45 -7.72 -33.64 -43.12
N LEU A 46 -8.06 -34.88 -42.74
CA LEU A 46 -9.04 -35.71 -43.45
C LEU A 46 -10.48 -35.48 -42.98
N LEU A 47 -10.67 -34.81 -41.84
CA LEU A 47 -11.99 -34.54 -41.28
C LEU A 47 -12.67 -33.38 -42.04
N PRO A 48 -14.02 -33.36 -42.10
CA PRO A 48 -14.76 -32.17 -42.55
C PRO A 48 -14.47 -30.99 -41.61
N GLU A 49 -14.73 -29.77 -42.08
CA GLU A 49 -14.49 -28.54 -41.30
C GLU A 49 -15.04 -28.68 -39.87
N LEU A 50 -14.17 -28.58 -38.87
CA LEU A 50 -14.56 -28.70 -37.48
C LEU A 50 -15.16 -27.38 -36.95
N LYS A 51 -16.10 -27.50 -35.99
CA LYS A 51 -16.62 -26.34 -35.23
C LYS A 51 -15.51 -25.67 -34.42
N ASP A 52 -14.75 -26.49 -33.71
CA ASP A 52 -13.57 -26.08 -32.93
C ASP A 52 -12.64 -27.29 -32.75
N CYS A 53 -11.33 -27.03 -32.57
CA CYS A 53 -10.33 -28.07 -32.42
C CYS A 53 -9.29 -27.66 -31.37
N HIS A 54 -9.05 -28.55 -30.41
CA HIS A 54 -8.12 -28.35 -29.31
C HIS A 54 -7.09 -29.47 -29.32
N VAL A 55 -5.80 -29.12 -29.33
CA VAL A 55 -4.71 -30.09 -29.47
C VAL A 55 -3.69 -29.86 -28.35
N ARG A 56 -3.32 -30.92 -27.63
CA ARG A 56 -2.19 -30.94 -26.68
C ARG A 56 -1.21 -32.04 -27.08
N LEU A 57 0.05 -31.65 -27.28
CA LEU A 57 1.13 -32.52 -27.72
C LEU A 57 2.21 -32.74 -26.64
N CYS A 58 2.21 -31.98 -25.55
CA CYS A 58 3.10 -32.22 -24.41
C CYS A 58 2.51 -31.61 -23.13
N ARG A 59 2.77 -32.24 -21.97
CA ARG A 59 2.40 -31.68 -20.67
C ARG A 59 3.25 -30.48 -20.27
N ASP A 60 4.44 -30.33 -20.83
CA ASP A 60 5.32 -29.22 -20.53
C ASP A 60 5.33 -28.19 -21.67
N LEU A 61 5.89 -27.01 -21.40
CA LEU A 61 6.06 -25.97 -22.40
C LEU A 61 7.10 -26.41 -23.45
N ASN A 62 6.69 -26.42 -24.70
CA ASN A 62 7.56 -26.64 -25.85
C ASN A 62 7.00 -25.87 -27.05
N ASP A 63 7.73 -24.86 -27.54
CA ASP A 63 7.25 -23.94 -28.57
C ASP A 63 7.05 -24.62 -29.93
N GLU A 64 7.91 -25.58 -30.27
CA GLU A 64 7.83 -26.34 -31.53
C GLU A 64 6.57 -27.21 -31.56
N LEU A 65 6.36 -28.00 -30.51
CA LEU A 65 5.15 -28.83 -30.35
C LEU A 65 3.89 -27.96 -30.24
N ALA A 66 3.95 -26.81 -29.56
CA ALA A 66 2.82 -25.88 -29.48
C ALA A 66 2.46 -25.29 -30.85
N GLN A 67 3.45 -25.02 -31.70
CA GLN A 67 3.23 -24.52 -33.06
C GLN A 67 2.61 -25.59 -33.96
N ILE A 68 3.06 -26.85 -33.86
CA ILE A 68 2.45 -27.99 -34.56
C ILE A 68 0.99 -28.15 -34.14
N ALA A 69 0.71 -28.16 -32.83
CA ALA A 69 -0.64 -28.22 -32.28
C ALA A 69 -1.54 -27.09 -32.81
N ARG A 70 -1.01 -25.86 -32.86
CA ARG A 70 -1.71 -24.68 -33.39
C ARG A 70 -2.05 -24.81 -34.87
N ASN A 71 -1.07 -25.18 -35.69
CA ASN A 71 -1.24 -25.28 -37.13
C ASN A 71 -2.30 -26.34 -37.47
N ALA A 72 -2.22 -27.51 -36.84
CA ALA A 72 -3.17 -28.60 -37.06
C ALA A 72 -4.60 -28.22 -36.65
N ALA A 73 -4.77 -27.61 -35.47
CA ALA A 73 -6.08 -27.19 -34.99
C ALA A 73 -6.74 -26.12 -35.89
N LEU A 74 -5.95 -25.13 -36.34
CA LEU A 74 -6.42 -24.08 -37.25
C LEU A 74 -6.79 -24.64 -38.63
N GLN A 75 -5.96 -25.54 -39.16
CA GLN A 75 -6.22 -26.24 -40.42
C GLN A 75 -7.51 -27.06 -40.36
N ALA A 76 -7.73 -27.82 -39.29
CA ALA A 76 -8.93 -28.64 -39.12
C ALA A 76 -10.22 -27.81 -39.02
N CYS A 77 -10.14 -26.56 -38.56
CA CYS A 77 -11.27 -25.63 -38.51
C CYS A 77 -11.42 -24.77 -39.78
N HIS A 78 -10.64 -25.00 -40.84
CA HIS A 78 -10.53 -24.13 -42.03
C HIS A 78 -10.27 -22.64 -41.71
N LYS A 79 -9.73 -22.35 -40.52
CA LYS A 79 -9.27 -21.03 -40.14
C LYS A 79 -7.84 -20.94 -40.66
N MET A 80 -7.63 -20.35 -41.85
CA MET A 80 -6.27 -20.21 -42.37
C MET A 80 -5.38 -19.59 -41.29
N PRO A 81 -4.19 -20.16 -41.00
CA PRO A 81 -3.21 -19.45 -40.20
C PRO A 81 -3.01 -18.09 -40.87
N PRO A 82 -2.99 -16.98 -40.11
CA PRO A 82 -2.76 -15.68 -40.73
C PRO A 82 -1.49 -15.79 -41.56
N LYS A 83 -1.59 -15.55 -42.88
CA LYS A 83 -0.41 -15.47 -43.76
C LYS A 83 0.63 -14.62 -43.03
N PRO A 84 1.92 -15.01 -42.97
CA PRO A 84 2.95 -14.12 -42.45
C PRO A 84 2.81 -12.82 -43.21
N ARG A 85 2.35 -11.77 -42.51
CA ARG A 85 2.23 -10.44 -43.12
C ARG A 85 3.62 -10.10 -43.63
N SER A 86 3.71 -9.55 -44.84
CA SER A 86 4.95 -8.98 -45.33
C SER A 86 5.54 -8.06 -44.25
N PRO A 87 6.86 -7.91 -44.14
CA PRO A 87 7.51 -7.09 -43.10
C PRO A 87 7.01 -5.64 -43.02
N SER A 88 6.30 -5.18 -44.04
CA SER A 88 5.66 -3.88 -44.16
C SER A 88 4.18 -3.89 -43.70
N SER A 89 3.89 -4.20 -42.43
CA SER A 89 2.56 -3.91 -41.87
C SER A 89 2.50 -2.43 -41.42
N PRO A 90 1.68 -1.57 -42.03
CA PRO A 90 1.55 -0.14 -41.66
C PRO A 90 0.87 0.08 -40.31
N ALA A 91 0.44 -0.98 -39.61
CA ALA A 91 -0.26 -0.85 -38.33
C ALA A 91 0.68 -0.37 -37.21
N ALA A 92 1.90 -0.90 -37.14
CA ALA A 92 2.87 -0.46 -36.14
C ALA A 92 3.32 0.99 -36.41
N SER A 93 3.55 1.37 -37.67
CA SER A 93 3.89 2.75 -38.02
C SER A 93 2.74 3.72 -37.73
N ARG A 94 1.49 3.38 -38.08
CA ARG A 94 0.31 4.20 -37.75
C ARG A 94 0.08 4.32 -36.25
N PHE A 95 0.29 3.25 -35.48
CA PHE A 95 0.19 3.30 -34.03
C PHE A 95 1.23 4.25 -33.44
N LEU A 96 2.48 4.18 -33.92
CA LEU A 96 3.58 5.06 -33.49
C LEU A 96 3.37 6.53 -33.89
N CYS A 97 2.53 6.82 -34.89
CA CYS A 97 2.13 8.19 -35.23
C CYS A 97 1.15 8.83 -34.23
N LEU A 98 0.55 8.05 -33.33
CA LEU A 98 -0.32 8.60 -32.30
C LEU A 98 0.49 9.36 -31.23
N PRO A 99 -0.07 10.45 -30.65
CA PRO A 99 0.45 11.05 -29.43
C PRO A 99 0.77 10.00 -28.38
N ARG A 100 1.88 10.17 -27.65
CA ARG A 100 2.38 9.15 -26.71
C ARG A 100 1.35 8.80 -25.64
N GLU A 101 0.57 9.77 -25.19
CA GLU A 101 -0.50 9.63 -24.21
C GLU A 101 -1.58 8.64 -24.70
N LEU A 102 -1.98 8.77 -25.98
CA LEU A 102 -2.94 7.85 -26.59
C LEU A 102 -2.34 6.46 -26.80
N ARG A 103 -1.04 6.37 -27.16
CA ARG A 103 -0.34 5.07 -27.26
C ARG A 103 -0.35 4.35 -25.92
N LEU A 104 0.02 5.04 -24.84
CA LEU A 104 0.00 4.48 -23.49
C LEU A 104 -1.41 4.04 -23.09
N HIS A 105 -2.42 4.89 -23.31
CA HIS A 105 -3.80 4.56 -22.98
C HIS A 105 -4.31 3.35 -23.76
N ILE A 106 -4.01 3.22 -25.06
CA ILE A 106 -4.38 2.02 -25.84
C ILE A 106 -3.68 0.78 -25.29
N LEU A 107 -2.39 0.87 -24.92
CA LEU A 107 -1.63 -0.26 -24.39
C LEU A 107 -2.17 -0.75 -23.05
N GLU A 108 -2.79 0.12 -22.24
CA GLU A 108 -3.48 -0.27 -21.00
C GLU A 108 -4.66 -1.24 -21.23
N TYR A 109 -5.24 -1.26 -22.44
CA TYR A 109 -6.33 -2.16 -22.83
C TYR A 109 -5.84 -3.37 -23.65
N THR A 110 -4.55 -3.69 -23.57
CA THR A 110 -3.97 -4.89 -24.20
C THR A 110 -3.61 -5.94 -23.15
N ASP A 111 -3.14 -7.10 -23.60
CA ASP A 111 -2.59 -8.14 -22.72
C ASP A 111 -1.35 -7.67 -21.90
N LEU A 112 -0.85 -6.45 -22.12
CA LEU A 112 0.15 -5.82 -21.24
C LEU A 112 -0.40 -5.53 -19.84
N VAL A 113 -1.72 -5.61 -19.64
CA VAL A 113 -2.35 -5.52 -18.33
C VAL A 113 -3.15 -6.80 -18.11
N THR A 114 -2.81 -7.56 -17.08
CA THR A 114 -3.55 -8.78 -16.71
C THR A 114 -4.99 -8.42 -16.35
N PRO A 115 -5.95 -9.35 -16.51
CA PRO A 115 -7.35 -9.09 -16.16
C PRO A 115 -7.56 -8.58 -14.73
N TRP A 116 -6.70 -9.01 -13.80
CA TRP A 116 -6.77 -8.66 -12.37
C TRP A 116 -5.76 -7.58 -11.96
N LYS A 117 -5.01 -7.01 -12.92
CA LYS A 117 -3.90 -6.09 -12.66
C LYS A 117 -2.88 -6.63 -11.65
N GLU A 118 -2.75 -7.95 -11.59
CA GLU A 118 -1.83 -8.67 -10.71
C GLU A 118 -0.97 -9.62 -11.54
N VAL A 119 0.32 -9.62 -11.28
CA VAL A 119 1.29 -10.48 -11.94
C VAL A 119 2.18 -11.09 -10.87
N MET A 120 2.27 -12.41 -10.84
CA MET A 120 3.25 -13.10 -10.03
C MET A 120 4.50 -13.41 -10.84
N TRP A 121 5.67 -13.28 -10.24
CA TRP A 121 6.91 -13.81 -10.80
C TRP A 121 7.26 -15.14 -10.12
N ASN A 122 7.58 -16.15 -10.93
CA ASN A 122 8.01 -17.46 -10.45
C ASN A 122 9.53 -17.63 -10.60
N ARG A 123 10.21 -17.87 -9.48
CA ARG A 123 11.67 -18.04 -9.43
C ARG A 123 12.18 -19.23 -10.25
N VAL A 124 11.54 -20.39 -10.10
CA VAL A 124 11.96 -21.64 -10.76
C VAL A 124 11.83 -21.54 -12.27
N ARG A 125 10.73 -20.97 -12.77
CA ARG A 125 10.47 -20.78 -14.20
C ARG A 125 11.08 -19.50 -14.78
N ARG A 126 11.64 -18.63 -13.93
CA ARG A 126 12.13 -17.28 -14.27
C ARG A 126 11.16 -16.49 -15.14
N GLY A 127 9.86 -16.52 -14.82
CA GLY A 127 8.82 -16.00 -15.69
C GLY A 127 7.62 -15.39 -14.96
N TYR A 128 6.91 -14.52 -15.67
CA TYR A 128 5.66 -13.89 -15.22
C TYR A 128 4.46 -14.81 -15.43
N GLN A 129 3.54 -14.79 -14.48
CA GLN A 129 2.32 -15.57 -14.54
C GLN A 129 1.15 -14.86 -13.85
N ASP A 130 -0.06 -15.04 -14.36
CA ASP A 130 -1.28 -14.56 -13.71
C ASP A 130 -1.55 -15.34 -12.42
N THR A 131 -2.03 -14.64 -11.39
CA THR A 131 -2.17 -15.12 -10.03
C THR A 131 -3.44 -15.90 -9.78
N VAL A 132 -4.42 -15.87 -10.70
CA VAL A 132 -5.64 -16.67 -10.50
C VAL A 132 -5.44 -18.14 -10.80
N GLY A 133 -4.39 -18.55 -11.52
CA GLY A 133 -3.96 -19.95 -11.66
C GLY A 133 -4.95 -20.94 -12.29
N LYS A 134 -6.25 -20.62 -12.36
CA LYS A 134 -7.29 -21.49 -12.91
C LYS A 134 -7.27 -21.39 -14.42
N CYS A 135 -7.01 -22.53 -15.05
CA CYS A 135 -7.26 -22.67 -16.46
C CYS A 135 -8.77 -22.77 -16.67
N THR A 136 -9.41 -21.68 -17.10
CA THR A 136 -10.84 -21.65 -17.45
C THR A 136 -11.06 -22.09 -18.89
N THR A 137 -10.41 -23.17 -19.34
CA THR A 137 -10.87 -23.82 -20.57
C THR A 137 -12.30 -24.30 -20.33
N ALA A 138 -13.22 -24.04 -21.26
CA ALA A 138 -14.64 -24.42 -21.18
C ALA A 138 -14.91 -25.91 -20.87
N TRP A 139 -13.87 -26.74 -20.90
CA TRP A 139 -13.86 -28.16 -20.57
C TRP A 139 -13.56 -28.48 -19.09
N GLY A 140 -13.31 -27.46 -18.26
CA GLY A 140 -13.36 -27.53 -16.81
C GLY A 140 -14.62 -26.85 -16.31
N ILE A 141 -15.72 -27.60 -16.30
CA ILE A 141 -17.06 -27.30 -15.75
C ILE A 141 -17.06 -26.03 -14.89
N GLY A 142 -17.43 -24.92 -15.52
CA GLY A 142 -17.87 -23.72 -14.83
C GLY A 142 -19.21 -23.99 -14.18
N TYR A 143 -19.34 -23.61 -12.91
CA TYR A 143 -20.57 -23.59 -12.14
C TYR A 143 -21.71 -22.92 -12.91
N GLU A 144 -22.69 -23.70 -13.36
CA GLU A 144 -24.11 -23.34 -13.43
C GLU A 144 -24.93 -24.60 -13.11
N GLY A 145 -25.66 -24.59 -11.99
CA GLY A 145 -26.72 -25.57 -11.72
C GLY A 145 -26.30 -26.99 -11.30
N GLY A 146 -25.85 -27.17 -10.06
CA GLY A 146 -26.31 -28.27 -9.20
C GLY A 146 -26.04 -29.76 -9.52
N LEU A 147 -25.36 -30.16 -10.61
CA LEU A 147 -25.09 -31.58 -10.89
C LEU A 147 -23.64 -31.84 -11.33
N LEU A 148 -22.86 -32.48 -10.44
CA LEU A 148 -21.47 -32.88 -10.62
C LEU A 148 -21.33 -34.10 -11.56
N ARG A 149 -20.58 -33.95 -12.65
CA ARG A 149 -19.84 -35.07 -13.29
C ARG A 149 -18.36 -34.71 -13.39
N TYR A 150 -17.57 -35.26 -12.47
CA TYR A 150 -16.10 -35.24 -12.49
C TYR A 150 -15.57 -36.04 -13.69
N TYR A 151 -14.81 -35.42 -14.58
CA TYR A 151 -13.81 -36.11 -15.40
C TYR A 151 -12.45 -35.45 -15.16
N ASP A 152 -11.74 -35.93 -14.15
CA ASP A 152 -10.43 -35.44 -13.69
C ASP A 152 -9.24 -35.86 -14.59
N SER A 153 -9.46 -36.51 -15.74
CA SER A 153 -8.39 -37.31 -16.39
C SER A 153 -7.68 -36.72 -17.61
N ILE A 154 -8.18 -35.67 -18.29
CA ILE A 154 -7.61 -35.25 -19.59
C ILE A 154 -6.67 -34.02 -19.47
N GLY A 155 -6.77 -33.23 -18.40
CA GLY A 155 -5.98 -32.00 -18.21
C GLY A 155 -6.39 -30.86 -19.16
N CYS A 156 -5.74 -29.69 -19.08
CA CYS A 156 -6.14 -28.51 -19.86
C CYS A 156 -5.36 -28.34 -21.17
N PHE A 157 -5.86 -27.52 -22.10
CA PHE A 157 -5.23 -27.20 -23.39
C PHE A 157 -4.55 -25.82 -23.39
N CYS A 158 -4.15 -25.32 -22.22
CA CYS A 158 -3.57 -23.99 -22.14
C CYS A 158 -2.09 -23.95 -22.55
N ARG A 159 -1.77 -23.03 -23.45
CA ARG A 159 -0.39 -22.66 -23.81
C ARG A 159 0.48 -22.17 -22.64
N ARG A 160 -0.11 -21.91 -21.46
CA ARG A 160 0.60 -21.50 -20.24
C ARG A 160 1.31 -22.66 -19.57
N ARG A 161 0.79 -23.87 -19.70
CA ARG A 161 1.28 -25.05 -18.97
C ARG A 161 1.80 -26.13 -19.92
N HIS A 162 1.25 -26.19 -21.12
CA HIS A 162 1.39 -27.32 -22.03
C HIS A 162 1.78 -26.84 -23.43
N ALA A 163 2.43 -27.70 -24.20
CA ALA A 163 2.53 -27.53 -25.64
C ALA A 163 1.16 -27.85 -26.27
N ALA A 164 0.29 -26.86 -26.28
CA ALA A 164 -1.10 -27.02 -26.66
C ALA A 164 -1.65 -25.77 -27.35
N PHE A 165 -2.69 -25.97 -28.15
CA PHE A 165 -3.49 -24.91 -28.74
C PHE A 165 -4.98 -25.18 -28.52
N SER A 166 -5.70 -24.12 -28.16
CA SER A 166 -7.14 -24.10 -28.02
C SER A 166 -7.63 -22.68 -28.30
N SER A 167 -8.61 -22.54 -29.18
CA SER A 167 -9.18 -21.23 -29.53
C SER A 167 -10.08 -20.66 -28.41
N SER A 168 -10.52 -21.53 -27.49
CA SER A 168 -11.33 -21.19 -26.31
C SER A 168 -10.51 -20.93 -25.04
N CYS A 169 -9.19 -21.15 -25.08
CA CYS A 169 -8.31 -20.85 -23.95
C CYS A 169 -8.16 -19.33 -23.75
N ARG A 170 -8.57 -18.83 -22.59
CA ARG A 170 -8.46 -17.42 -22.17
C ARG A 170 -7.36 -17.17 -21.15
N CYS A 171 -6.50 -18.16 -20.89
CA CYS A 171 -5.41 -17.99 -19.94
C CYS A 171 -4.46 -16.90 -20.39
N TRP A 172 -4.23 -15.91 -19.52
CA TRP A 172 -3.25 -14.87 -19.76
C TRP A 172 -1.84 -15.47 -19.83
N ALA A 173 -1.04 -14.96 -20.78
CA ALA A 173 0.38 -15.21 -20.88
C ALA A 173 1.08 -13.87 -21.20
N PRO A 174 2.33 -13.67 -20.76
CA PRO A 174 3.04 -12.44 -21.03
C PRO A 174 3.06 -12.12 -22.53
N PRO A 175 2.67 -10.91 -22.97
CA PRO A 175 2.59 -10.59 -24.38
C PRO A 175 3.97 -10.22 -24.93
N THR A 176 4.90 -11.19 -24.91
CA THR A 176 6.29 -11.05 -25.39
C THR A 176 6.39 -10.31 -26.73
N PRO A 177 5.52 -10.54 -27.74
CA PRO A 177 5.59 -9.81 -29.01
C PRO A 177 5.52 -8.29 -28.87
N LEU A 178 4.77 -7.73 -27.90
CA LEU A 178 4.64 -6.28 -27.72
C LEU A 178 5.94 -5.62 -27.25
N PHE A 179 6.81 -6.38 -26.56
CA PHE A 179 8.14 -5.92 -26.16
C PHE A 179 9.19 -6.02 -27.28
N LEU A 180 8.91 -6.77 -28.35
CA LEU A 180 9.91 -7.11 -29.38
C LEU A 180 9.70 -6.37 -30.72
N VAL A 181 8.68 -5.51 -30.85
CA VAL A 181 8.36 -4.84 -32.12
C VAL A 181 9.40 -3.77 -32.49
N CYS A 182 9.62 -2.78 -31.62
CA CYS A 182 10.58 -1.70 -31.83
C CYS A 182 10.92 -1.01 -30.51
N ARG A 183 11.97 -0.17 -30.49
CA ARG A 183 12.42 0.53 -29.28
C ARG A 183 11.36 1.43 -28.65
N ALA A 184 10.63 2.20 -29.46
CA ALA A 184 9.59 3.10 -28.95
C ALA A 184 8.42 2.34 -28.30
N LEU A 185 7.97 1.24 -28.93
CA LEU A 185 6.92 0.40 -28.36
C LEU A 185 7.41 -0.36 -27.12
N LEU A 186 8.66 -0.80 -27.10
CA LEU A 186 9.28 -1.43 -25.93
C LEU A 186 9.26 -0.49 -24.72
N GLU A 187 9.63 0.79 -24.89
CA GLU A 187 9.64 1.77 -23.82
C GLU A 187 8.23 2.05 -23.27
N ASP A 188 7.24 2.19 -24.15
CA ASP A 188 5.85 2.40 -23.74
C ASP A 188 5.22 1.15 -23.11
N ALA A 189 5.49 -0.04 -23.66
CA ALA A 189 5.04 -1.31 -23.12
C ALA A 189 5.62 -1.57 -21.73
N ARG A 190 6.91 -1.26 -21.51
CA ARG A 190 7.55 -1.34 -20.20
C ARG A 190 6.89 -0.41 -19.19
N LEU A 191 6.63 0.84 -19.58
CA LEU A 191 5.97 1.81 -18.70
C LEU A 191 4.60 1.28 -18.27
N VAL A 192 3.76 0.87 -19.22
CA VAL A 192 2.41 0.34 -18.93
C VAL A 192 2.51 -0.93 -18.06
N PHE A 193 3.31 -1.91 -18.47
CA PHE A 193 3.43 -3.18 -17.76
C PHE A 193 3.91 -3.00 -16.31
N PHE A 194 4.91 -2.17 -16.05
CA PHE A 194 5.44 -1.99 -14.69
C PHE A 194 4.64 -1.01 -13.82
N SER A 195 3.82 -0.12 -14.43
CA SER A 195 2.99 0.84 -13.68
C SER A 195 1.58 0.37 -13.39
N GLN A 196 1.02 -0.51 -14.22
CA GLN A 196 -0.38 -0.93 -14.13
C GLN A 196 -0.59 -2.20 -13.31
N HIS A 197 0.48 -2.87 -12.86
CA HIS A 197 0.38 -4.12 -12.12
C HIS A 197 0.85 -4.04 -10.68
N ARG A 198 0.19 -4.85 -9.86
CA ARG A 198 0.71 -5.38 -8.60
C ARG A 198 1.59 -6.59 -8.88
N PHE A 199 2.88 -6.45 -8.62
CA PHE A 199 3.85 -7.54 -8.74
C PHE A 199 3.93 -8.31 -7.43
N VAL A 200 3.64 -9.61 -7.49
CA VAL A 200 3.74 -10.52 -6.35
C VAL A 200 4.94 -11.45 -6.55
N VAL A 201 5.88 -11.44 -5.61
CA VAL A 201 7.05 -12.30 -5.63
C VAL A 201 6.98 -13.23 -4.43
N SER A 202 6.79 -14.52 -4.71
CA SER A 202 6.86 -15.54 -3.67
C SER A 202 8.28 -16.05 -3.53
N ASP A 203 8.75 -16.16 -2.28
CA ASP A 203 10.09 -16.66 -1.94
C ASP A 203 10.18 -18.21 -1.95
N THR A 204 9.16 -18.88 -2.50
CA THR A 204 9.14 -20.35 -2.60
C THR A 204 10.11 -20.87 -3.67
N LEU A 205 10.70 -22.04 -3.39
CA LEU A 205 11.55 -22.79 -4.31
C LEU A 205 10.78 -23.90 -5.07
N ALA A 206 9.49 -24.08 -4.80
CA ALA A 206 8.70 -25.13 -5.45
C ALA A 206 8.14 -24.69 -6.80
N SER A 207 8.25 -25.56 -7.81
CA SER A 207 7.79 -25.34 -9.18
C SER A 207 6.25 -25.46 -9.36
N SER A 208 5.56 -26.04 -8.37
CA SER A 208 4.19 -26.57 -8.49
C SER A 208 3.15 -25.92 -7.57
N ILE A 209 3.54 -25.00 -6.68
CA ILE A 209 2.57 -24.41 -5.75
C ILE A 209 1.56 -23.55 -6.51
N ASN A 210 0.33 -24.03 -6.50
CA ASN A 210 -0.86 -23.36 -6.99
C ASN A 210 -0.92 -21.95 -6.37
N PRO A 211 -1.14 -20.88 -7.15
CA PRO A 211 -1.37 -19.53 -6.61
C PRO A 211 -2.46 -19.48 -5.53
N HIS A 212 -3.35 -20.50 -5.51
CA HIS A 212 -4.31 -20.71 -4.45
C HIS A 212 -3.72 -21.06 -3.09
N VAL A 213 -2.45 -21.41 -2.90
CA VAL A 213 -1.89 -21.50 -1.53
C VAL A 213 -1.74 -20.10 -0.93
N ALA A 214 -1.46 -19.06 -1.72
CA ALA A 214 -1.60 -17.69 -1.25
C ALA A 214 -3.07 -17.34 -0.91
N PHE A 215 -4.05 -17.98 -1.56
CA PHE A 215 -5.49 -17.73 -1.36
C PHE A 215 -6.16 -18.63 -0.29
N ASP A 216 -5.67 -19.85 -0.07
CA ASP A 216 -6.08 -20.75 1.02
C ASP A 216 -5.58 -20.22 2.36
N ILE A 217 -4.44 -19.52 2.35
CA ILE A 217 -3.96 -18.72 3.48
C ILE A 217 -4.97 -17.61 3.84
N PHE A 218 -5.72 -17.06 2.88
CA PHE A 218 -6.84 -16.13 3.13
C PHE A 218 -8.18 -16.81 3.51
N ASN A 219 -8.37 -18.11 3.24
CA ASN A 219 -9.62 -18.84 3.53
C ASN A 219 -9.56 -19.71 4.81
N THR A 220 -8.58 -19.49 5.69
CA THR A 220 -8.36 -20.23 6.96
C THR A 220 -9.42 -19.97 8.05
N VAL A 221 -10.70 -19.86 7.69
CA VAL A 221 -11.85 -19.78 8.61
C VAL A 221 -12.89 -20.90 8.38
N LYS A 222 -12.70 -21.82 7.42
CA LYS A 222 -13.58 -23.00 7.30
C LYS A 222 -12.84 -24.31 7.43
N MET A 223 -12.83 -24.84 8.65
CA MET A 223 -12.55 -26.25 8.93
C MET A 223 -13.43 -27.14 8.03
N PRO A 224 -12.89 -28.23 7.43
CA PRO A 224 -13.73 -29.21 6.75
C PRO A 224 -14.59 -29.92 7.80
N LYS A 225 -15.92 -29.89 7.63
CA LYS A 225 -16.89 -30.47 8.57
C LYS A 225 -16.71 -31.98 8.82
N ASN A 226 -15.91 -32.70 8.03
CA ASN A 226 -15.94 -34.17 8.00
C ASN A 226 -14.57 -34.88 8.11
N GLY A 227 -13.52 -34.23 8.64
CA GLY A 227 -12.32 -34.94 9.13
C GLY A 227 -11.53 -35.82 8.13
N ARG A 228 -11.76 -35.71 6.82
CA ARG A 228 -10.95 -36.42 5.81
C ARG A 228 -9.97 -35.44 5.16
N PHE A 229 -8.69 -35.63 5.48
CA PHE A 229 -7.58 -34.99 4.81
C PHE A 229 -7.56 -35.43 3.34
N ARG A 230 -7.41 -34.48 2.41
CA ARG A 230 -7.13 -34.78 1.01
C ARG A 230 -5.63 -35.06 0.95
N GLU A 231 -5.23 -36.31 0.72
CA GLU A 231 -3.83 -36.64 0.45
C GLU A 231 -3.35 -35.78 -0.73
N LEU A 232 -2.35 -34.92 -0.47
CA LEU A 232 -1.66 -34.20 -1.52
C LEU A 232 -0.79 -35.21 -2.28
N PRO A 233 -0.76 -35.19 -3.63
CA PRO A 233 0.03 -36.14 -4.42
C PRO A 233 1.51 -36.15 -4.00
N GLU A 234 2.12 -37.34 -4.07
CA GLU A 234 3.49 -37.71 -3.61
C GLU A 234 4.65 -36.81 -4.11
N HIS A 235 4.40 -35.84 -4.99
CA HIS A 235 5.40 -34.92 -5.52
C HIS A 235 5.77 -33.74 -4.58
N VAL A 236 5.20 -33.69 -3.37
CA VAL A 236 5.53 -32.68 -2.33
C VAL A 236 6.66 -33.17 -1.39
N HIS A 237 7.23 -34.35 -1.61
CA HIS A 237 8.41 -34.83 -0.87
C HIS A 237 9.74 -34.17 -1.31
N ALA A 238 9.75 -32.86 -1.55
CA ALA A 238 11.00 -32.12 -1.55
C ALA A 238 11.45 -31.97 -0.10
N GLN A 239 12.45 -32.75 0.32
CA GLN A 239 13.07 -32.59 1.64
C GLN A 239 13.56 -31.13 1.79
N PRO A 240 13.16 -30.41 2.84
CA PRO A 240 13.54 -29.01 3.02
C PRO A 240 14.90 -28.91 3.69
N PRO A 241 15.70 -27.88 3.35
CA PRO A 241 16.87 -27.57 4.13
C PRO A 241 16.46 -27.02 5.51
N ARG A 242 17.23 -27.41 6.52
CA ARG A 242 17.08 -26.99 7.93
C ARG A 242 17.53 -25.55 8.19
N SER A 243 18.00 -24.88 7.14
CA SER A 243 18.45 -23.49 7.07
C SER A 243 17.88 -22.89 5.78
N TYR A 244 17.82 -21.56 5.67
CA TYR A 244 17.34 -20.90 4.47
C TYR A 244 18.07 -21.44 3.22
N PRO A 245 17.36 -21.91 2.18
CA PRO A 245 17.93 -22.71 1.09
C PRO A 245 18.78 -21.94 0.09
N ALA A 246 18.57 -20.63 -0.03
CA ALA A 246 19.08 -19.85 -1.16
C ALA A 246 20.03 -18.74 -0.70
N GLU A 247 21.01 -18.42 -1.53
CA GLU A 247 21.94 -17.32 -1.22
C GLU A 247 21.29 -15.93 -1.31
N ARG A 248 20.10 -15.82 -1.91
CA ARG A 248 19.36 -14.56 -2.15
C ARG A 248 17.86 -14.79 -2.04
N PHE A 249 17.12 -13.78 -1.59
CA PHE A 249 15.65 -13.79 -1.65
C PHE A 249 15.16 -13.64 -3.09
N ALA A 250 14.02 -14.25 -3.41
CA ALA A 250 13.35 -14.09 -4.69
C ALA A 250 13.04 -12.61 -5.00
N ALA A 251 12.72 -11.82 -3.98
CA ALA A 251 12.53 -10.37 -4.11
C ALA A 251 13.81 -9.66 -4.59
N SER A 252 14.98 -10.06 -4.08
CA SER A 252 16.25 -9.50 -4.52
C SER A 252 16.55 -9.81 -5.98
N GLU A 253 16.33 -11.07 -6.39
CA GLU A 253 16.50 -11.50 -7.78
C GLU A 253 15.56 -10.74 -8.70
N PHE A 254 14.29 -10.63 -8.32
CA PHE A 254 13.30 -9.92 -9.10
C PHE A 254 13.66 -8.45 -9.32
N LEU A 255 14.01 -7.74 -8.24
CA LEU A 255 14.34 -6.31 -8.31
C LEU A 255 15.66 -6.02 -9.03
N ARG A 256 16.67 -6.90 -8.94
CA ARG A 256 18.00 -6.68 -9.52
C ARG A 256 18.20 -7.26 -10.91
N GLU A 257 17.52 -8.35 -11.26
CA GLU A 257 17.79 -9.11 -12.49
C GLU A 257 16.60 -9.16 -13.44
N VAL A 258 15.37 -9.09 -12.94
CA VAL A 258 14.16 -9.27 -13.76
C VAL A 258 13.62 -7.93 -14.24
N ILE A 259 13.55 -6.93 -13.36
CA ILE A 259 13.10 -5.60 -13.73
C ILE A 259 14.28 -4.79 -14.27
N PRO A 260 14.17 -4.22 -15.50
CA PRO A 260 15.15 -3.25 -15.98
C PRO A 260 15.27 -2.05 -15.02
N ALA A 261 16.49 -1.64 -14.70
CA ALA A 261 16.74 -0.63 -13.68
C ALA A 261 16.03 0.72 -13.93
N ASP A 262 15.84 1.09 -15.20
CA ASP A 262 15.11 2.29 -15.62
C ASP A 262 13.59 2.19 -15.38
N CYS A 263 13.06 0.97 -15.29
CA CYS A 263 11.64 0.67 -15.07
C CYS A 263 11.23 0.61 -13.59
N LEU A 264 12.19 0.49 -12.67
CA LEU A 264 11.90 0.47 -11.22
C LEU A 264 11.11 1.69 -10.74
N ARG A 265 11.31 2.85 -11.37
CA ARG A 265 10.57 4.10 -11.07
C ARG A 265 9.06 4.03 -11.40
N TYR A 266 8.69 3.10 -12.27
CA TYR A 266 7.30 2.92 -12.71
C TYR A 266 6.51 2.03 -11.76
N LEU A 267 7.17 1.22 -10.94
CA LEU A 267 6.50 0.37 -9.96
C LEU A 267 5.56 1.19 -9.08
N ARG A 268 4.32 0.73 -8.98
CA ARG A 268 3.28 1.31 -8.12
C ARG A 268 2.88 0.37 -6.99
N PHE A 269 3.05 -0.94 -7.16
CA PHE A 269 2.77 -1.92 -6.13
C PHE A 269 3.72 -3.12 -6.23
N PHE A 270 4.35 -3.46 -5.11
CA PHE A 270 5.24 -4.61 -4.99
C PHE A 270 4.92 -5.40 -3.71
N GLU A 271 4.66 -6.70 -3.85
CA GLU A 271 4.39 -7.62 -2.74
C GLU A 271 5.44 -8.71 -2.69
N VAL A 272 5.99 -8.94 -1.50
CA VAL A 272 6.86 -10.08 -1.22
C VAL A 272 6.13 -11.04 -0.28
N VAL A 273 6.02 -12.29 -0.71
CA VAL A 273 5.34 -13.35 0.04
C VAL A 273 6.34 -14.40 0.45
N PHE A 274 6.61 -14.48 1.75
CA PHE A 274 7.39 -15.55 2.34
C PHE A 274 6.47 -16.74 2.68
N PRO A 275 6.85 -17.98 2.34
CA PRO A 275 6.10 -19.17 2.72
C PRO A 275 6.17 -19.39 4.24
N PRO A 276 5.43 -20.39 4.78
CA PRO A 276 5.31 -20.60 6.22
C PRO A 276 6.54 -21.18 6.91
N TYR A 277 7.75 -20.71 6.58
CA TYR A 277 9.03 -21.17 7.13
C TYR A 277 8.98 -21.38 8.64
N ASN A 278 9.43 -22.55 9.11
CA ASN A 278 9.53 -22.82 10.53
C ASN A 278 10.61 -21.94 11.21
N HIS A 279 10.86 -22.15 12.50
CA HIS A 279 11.84 -21.38 13.27
C HIS A 279 13.31 -21.58 12.85
N ASN A 280 13.67 -22.69 12.20
CA ASN A 280 15.06 -22.99 11.80
C ASN A 280 15.37 -22.58 10.36
N CYS A 281 14.35 -22.39 9.52
CA CYS A 281 14.52 -22.03 8.13
C CYS A 281 14.80 -20.54 7.92
N TRP A 282 14.39 -19.64 8.83
CA TRP A 282 14.70 -18.21 8.69
C TRP A 282 16.22 -17.96 8.69
N PRO A 283 16.74 -17.13 7.77
CA PRO A 283 18.16 -16.87 7.70
C PRO A 283 18.66 -16.20 8.99
N HIS A 284 19.80 -16.68 9.47
CA HIS A 284 20.49 -16.13 10.66
C HIS A 284 21.38 -14.94 10.28
N ASP A 285 21.84 -14.21 11.29
CA ASP A 285 22.76 -13.09 11.09
C ASP A 285 24.04 -13.57 10.38
N GLY A 286 24.48 -12.82 9.36
CA GLY A 286 25.61 -13.20 8.50
C GLY A 286 25.27 -14.13 7.32
N HIS A 287 24.02 -14.60 7.19
CA HIS A 287 23.61 -15.37 6.02
C HIS A 287 23.68 -14.53 4.73
N PRO A 288 24.20 -15.07 3.60
CA PRO A 288 24.34 -14.31 2.34
C PRO A 288 23.05 -13.63 1.87
N ALA A 289 21.90 -14.31 2.02
CA ALA A 289 20.60 -13.76 1.62
C ALA A 289 20.23 -12.45 2.33
N LEU A 290 20.57 -12.30 3.61
CA LEU A 290 20.30 -11.07 4.35
C LEU A 290 21.27 -9.95 3.94
N GLN A 291 22.52 -10.29 3.64
CA GLN A 291 23.51 -9.32 3.14
C GLN A 291 23.07 -8.78 1.77
N ASP A 292 22.73 -9.67 0.82
CA ASP A 292 22.21 -9.27 -0.49
C ASP A 292 20.88 -8.51 -0.38
N TRP A 293 20.03 -8.83 0.61
CA TRP A 293 18.80 -8.06 0.84
C TRP A 293 19.11 -6.61 1.23
N VAL A 294 20.01 -6.41 2.18
CA VAL A 294 20.44 -5.07 2.59
C VAL A 294 21.05 -4.30 1.42
N GLU A 295 21.91 -4.94 0.63
CA GLU A 295 22.50 -4.34 -0.57
C GLU A 295 21.45 -3.99 -1.62
N THR A 296 20.51 -4.90 -1.87
CA THR A 296 19.40 -4.68 -2.79
C THR A 296 18.57 -3.48 -2.36
N ILE A 297 18.18 -3.39 -1.10
CA ILE A 297 17.38 -2.26 -0.60
C ILE A 297 18.14 -0.94 -0.76
N ASN A 298 19.44 -0.90 -0.44
CA ASN A 298 20.25 0.31 -0.65
C ASN A 298 20.33 0.69 -2.14
N TRP A 299 20.48 -0.30 -3.02
CA TRP A 299 20.57 -0.07 -4.46
C TRP A 299 19.25 0.35 -5.09
N VAL A 300 18.13 -0.21 -4.62
CA VAL A 300 16.78 0.09 -5.14
C VAL A 300 16.28 1.45 -4.64
N ARG A 301 16.66 1.88 -3.43
CA ARG A 301 16.18 3.10 -2.76
C ARG A 301 16.10 4.32 -3.68
N ASP A 302 17.15 4.56 -4.47
CA ASP A 302 17.25 5.75 -5.33
C ASP A 302 16.68 5.53 -6.76
N LYS A 303 16.11 4.34 -7.02
CA LYS A 303 15.56 3.94 -8.33
C LYS A 303 14.05 3.76 -8.33
N ILE A 304 13.46 3.45 -7.17
CA ILE A 304 12.01 3.36 -7.01
C ILE A 304 11.44 4.72 -6.60
N ASN A 305 10.17 4.95 -6.95
CA ASN A 305 9.44 6.10 -6.46
C ASN A 305 8.83 5.77 -5.09
N THR A 306 9.61 5.92 -4.02
CA THR A 306 9.22 5.58 -2.65
C THR A 306 7.91 6.24 -2.22
N ALA A 307 7.66 7.49 -2.63
CA ALA A 307 6.42 8.21 -2.29
C ALA A 307 5.17 7.61 -2.97
N HIS A 308 5.31 6.96 -4.12
CA HIS A 308 4.19 6.49 -4.95
C HIS A 308 4.09 4.98 -5.11
N ILE A 309 5.02 4.21 -4.53
CA ILE A 309 4.94 2.76 -4.47
C ILE A 309 4.20 2.30 -3.21
N THR A 310 3.40 1.25 -3.32
CA THR A 310 2.87 0.49 -2.19
C THR A 310 3.71 -0.78 -2.04
N LEU A 311 4.31 -0.97 -0.88
CA LEU A 311 5.06 -2.19 -0.55
C LEU A 311 4.25 -3.05 0.41
N ARG A 312 4.07 -4.33 0.09
CA ARG A 312 3.45 -5.30 0.99
C ARG A 312 4.40 -6.43 1.31
N LEU A 313 4.47 -6.80 2.58
CA LEU A 313 5.24 -7.94 3.06
C LEU A 313 4.30 -8.93 3.76
N THR A 314 4.23 -10.14 3.23
CA THR A 314 3.33 -11.19 3.72
C THR A 314 4.17 -12.37 4.23
N MET A 315 4.07 -12.67 5.52
CA MET A 315 4.69 -13.84 6.15
C MET A 315 3.61 -14.90 6.35
N ALA A 316 3.45 -15.76 5.35
CA ALA A 316 2.26 -16.58 5.23
C ALA A 316 2.18 -17.64 6.35
N GLY A 317 0.97 -17.90 6.83
CA GLY A 317 0.67 -18.97 7.79
C GLY A 317 -0.12 -20.10 7.14
N SER A 318 0.31 -21.36 7.29
CA SER A 318 -0.47 -22.51 6.81
C SER A 318 -0.88 -23.41 7.98
N PRO A 319 -2.19 -23.52 8.28
CA PRO A 319 -2.69 -24.47 9.27
C PRO A 319 -2.86 -25.88 8.71
N THR A 320 -2.50 -26.13 7.44
CA THR A 320 -2.75 -27.40 6.74
C THR A 320 -1.50 -28.25 6.58
N TYR A 321 -0.32 -27.79 7.01
CA TYR A 321 0.85 -28.65 7.06
C TYR A 321 0.65 -29.71 8.14
N PRO A 322 0.76 -31.00 7.81
CA PRO A 322 0.63 -32.03 8.82
C PRO A 322 1.77 -31.89 9.85
N PRO A 323 1.60 -32.33 11.10
CA PRO A 323 2.57 -32.07 12.18
C PRO A 323 3.99 -32.54 11.89
N ASP A 324 4.14 -33.57 11.06
CA ASP A 324 5.40 -34.17 10.58
C ASP A 324 6.02 -33.43 9.39
N HIS A 325 5.30 -32.49 8.76
CA HIS A 325 5.85 -31.65 7.71
C HIS A 325 6.96 -30.76 8.27
N PRO A 326 8.12 -30.60 7.61
CA PRO A 326 9.23 -29.92 8.26
C PRO A 326 9.00 -28.40 8.44
N ASP A 327 8.22 -27.76 7.57
CA ASP A 327 7.77 -26.36 7.76
C ASP A 327 6.52 -26.22 8.65
N SER A 328 6.06 -27.32 9.25
CA SER A 328 4.98 -27.27 10.25
C SER A 328 5.39 -26.39 11.43
N ARG A 329 4.47 -25.53 11.85
CA ARG A 329 4.61 -24.74 13.08
C ARG A 329 3.77 -25.31 14.23
N HIS A 330 3.23 -26.51 14.08
CA HIS A 330 2.51 -27.20 15.14
C HIS A 330 3.46 -27.55 16.30
N GLY A 331 3.09 -27.20 17.53
CA GLY A 331 3.86 -27.56 18.72
C GLY A 331 5.12 -26.72 18.95
N VAL A 332 5.25 -25.57 18.28
CA VAL A 332 6.41 -24.68 18.43
C VAL A 332 6.50 -24.13 19.87
N THR A 333 7.70 -24.20 20.45
CA THR A 333 7.98 -23.70 21.81
C THR A 333 8.17 -22.19 21.87
N GLN A 334 8.28 -21.63 23.08
CA GLN A 334 8.45 -20.18 23.27
C GLN A 334 9.77 -19.66 22.72
N ALA A 335 10.83 -20.44 22.87
CA ALA A 335 12.13 -20.10 22.31
C ALA A 335 12.10 -20.08 20.78
N GLN A 336 11.47 -21.10 20.17
CA GLN A 336 11.36 -21.22 18.72
C GLN A 336 10.44 -20.15 18.13
N GLY A 337 9.33 -19.80 18.79
CA GLY A 337 8.48 -18.70 18.37
C GLY A 337 9.20 -17.35 18.37
N ARG A 338 10.09 -17.11 19.35
CA ARG A 338 10.98 -15.93 19.36
C ARG A 338 11.97 -15.94 18.19
N GLN A 339 12.47 -17.10 17.77
CA GLN A 339 13.35 -17.20 16.60
C GLN A 339 12.63 -16.84 15.29
N VAL A 340 11.35 -17.23 15.13
CA VAL A 340 10.53 -16.81 14.00
C VAL A 340 10.36 -15.28 13.96
N LEU A 341 10.02 -14.67 15.11
CA LEU A 341 9.90 -13.21 15.20
C LEU A 341 11.23 -12.50 14.89
N ALA A 342 12.35 -13.03 15.37
CA ALA A 342 13.67 -12.49 15.04
C ALA A 342 13.97 -12.60 13.53
N GLY A 343 13.51 -13.67 12.88
CA GLY A 343 13.54 -13.80 11.42
C GLY A 343 12.76 -12.68 10.73
N TYR A 344 11.52 -12.40 11.16
CA TYR A 344 10.71 -11.30 10.62
C TYR A 344 11.43 -9.95 10.78
N ASP A 345 11.97 -9.68 11.97
CA ASP A 345 12.68 -8.43 12.26
C ASP A 345 13.89 -8.24 11.32
N ARG A 346 14.67 -9.28 11.05
CA ARG A 346 15.81 -9.22 10.11
C ARG A 346 15.40 -8.86 8.68
N ILE A 347 14.21 -9.28 8.23
CA ILE A 347 13.69 -8.95 6.90
C ILE A 347 13.13 -7.53 6.84
N VAL A 348 12.46 -7.10 7.91
CA VAL A 348 11.79 -5.79 8.01
C VAL A 348 12.78 -4.65 8.24
N GLN A 349 13.78 -4.85 9.09
CA GLN A 349 14.72 -3.77 9.46
C GLN A 349 15.37 -3.07 8.26
N PRO A 350 15.86 -3.78 7.21
CA PRO A 350 16.40 -3.12 6.02
C PRO A 350 15.39 -2.24 5.29
N LEU A 351 14.10 -2.60 5.30
CA LEU A 351 13.04 -1.83 4.65
C LEU A 351 12.81 -0.46 5.28
N ALA A 352 13.16 -0.28 6.56
CA ALA A 352 13.13 1.03 7.21
C ALA A 352 14.04 2.06 6.53
N ARG A 353 15.02 1.63 5.71
CA ARG A 353 15.85 2.54 4.88
C ARG A 353 15.10 3.12 3.68
N LEU A 354 14.02 2.48 3.27
CA LEU A 354 13.05 3.05 2.33
C LEU A 354 12.10 3.99 3.07
N GLY A 355 11.89 3.74 4.37
CA GLY A 355 11.18 4.59 5.31
C GLY A 355 11.88 5.91 5.61
N GLY A 356 11.11 6.98 5.70
CA GLY A 356 11.64 8.29 6.07
C GLY A 356 10.76 9.43 5.59
N GLU A 357 11.23 10.63 5.86
CA GLU A 357 10.52 11.89 5.69
C GLU A 357 10.08 12.21 4.23
N ASN A 358 10.73 11.62 3.22
CA ASN A 358 10.33 11.57 1.79
C ASN A 358 10.32 10.12 1.25
N GLY A 359 10.26 9.16 2.17
CA GLY A 359 10.43 7.74 1.92
C GLY A 359 9.13 7.05 1.52
N LEU A 360 9.07 5.77 1.80
CA LEU A 360 7.92 4.91 1.59
C LEU A 360 6.73 5.45 2.39
N THR A 361 5.62 5.78 1.72
CA THR A 361 4.40 6.30 2.36
C THR A 361 3.36 5.21 2.63
N ARG A 362 3.47 4.08 1.92
CA ARG A 362 2.53 2.96 1.98
C ARG A 362 3.30 1.65 2.13
N PHE A 363 3.26 1.12 3.34
CA PHE A 363 3.79 -0.19 3.68
C PHE A 363 2.73 -0.96 4.44
N TYR A 364 2.52 -2.23 4.08
CA TYR A 364 1.59 -3.13 4.76
C TYR A 364 2.31 -4.40 5.16
N ALA A 365 2.13 -4.82 6.41
CA ALA A 365 2.66 -6.06 6.95
C ALA A 365 1.53 -7.03 7.27
N ASP A 366 1.69 -8.28 6.84
CA ASP A 366 0.75 -9.36 7.13
C ASP A 366 1.53 -10.54 7.75
N PHE A 367 1.76 -10.46 9.07
CA PHE A 367 2.64 -11.38 9.79
C PHE A 367 1.88 -12.30 10.72
N THR A 368 1.85 -13.58 10.38
CA THR A 368 1.19 -14.54 11.25
C THR A 368 2.02 -14.84 12.52
N TRP A 369 1.40 -14.62 13.68
CA TRP A 369 2.03 -14.74 15.00
C TRP A 369 2.47 -16.20 15.29
N PRO A 370 3.75 -16.50 15.62
CA PRO A 370 4.26 -17.87 15.77
C PRO A 370 3.56 -18.69 16.87
N TRP A 371 2.96 -17.98 17.81
CA TRP A 371 2.26 -18.53 18.96
C TRP A 371 0.88 -19.06 18.60
N ARG A 372 0.34 -18.65 17.44
CA ARG A 372 -0.93 -19.17 16.88
C ARG A 372 -0.94 -20.69 16.74
N TRP A 373 0.22 -21.34 16.74
CA TRP A 373 0.38 -22.78 16.51
C TRP A 373 1.06 -23.53 17.67
N ALA A 374 1.33 -22.84 18.78
CA ALA A 374 1.98 -23.44 19.95
C ALA A 374 1.02 -24.39 20.69
N GLU A 375 1.55 -25.49 21.22
CA GLU A 375 0.77 -26.50 21.93
C GLU A 375 -0.01 -25.93 23.13
N TRP A 376 0.60 -25.05 23.93
CA TRP A 376 -0.11 -24.46 25.07
C TRP A 376 -1.22 -23.51 24.62
N VAL A 377 -1.11 -22.89 23.44
CA VAL A 377 -2.15 -22.02 22.87
C VAL A 377 -3.35 -22.87 22.46
N ASN A 378 -3.10 -24.07 21.92
CA ASN A 378 -4.13 -25.07 21.66
C ASN A 378 -4.76 -25.63 22.95
N ARG A 379 -3.99 -25.87 24.01
CA ARG A 379 -4.57 -26.24 25.33
C ARG A 379 -5.42 -25.12 25.91
N LYS A 380 -5.01 -23.86 25.71
CA LYS A 380 -5.79 -22.69 26.13
C LYS A 380 -7.07 -22.54 25.31
N SER A 381 -7.05 -22.87 24.02
CA SER A 381 -8.25 -22.89 23.19
C SER A 381 -9.19 -24.02 23.60
N GLU A 382 -8.69 -25.19 23.99
CA GLU A 382 -9.50 -26.28 24.56
C GLU A 382 -10.16 -25.86 25.89
N HIS A 383 -9.40 -25.26 26.81
CA HIS A 383 -9.97 -24.71 28.06
C HIS A 383 -11.03 -23.63 27.79
N MET A 384 -10.73 -22.65 26.94
CA MET A 384 -11.68 -21.58 26.61
C MET A 384 -12.87 -22.09 25.78
N ALA A 385 -12.71 -23.19 25.02
CA ALA A 385 -13.81 -23.84 24.30
C ALA A 385 -14.75 -24.60 25.25
N CYS A 386 -14.22 -25.26 26.28
CA CYS A 386 -15.02 -25.85 27.35
C CYS A 386 -15.82 -24.80 28.15
N GLU A 387 -15.34 -23.55 28.21
CA GLU A 387 -16.02 -22.42 28.83
C GLU A 387 -16.92 -21.62 27.85
N GLY A 388 -17.09 -22.07 26.61
CA GLY A 388 -17.94 -21.41 25.60
C GLY A 388 -17.37 -20.10 25.02
N ASN A 389 -16.08 -19.84 25.20
CA ASN A 389 -15.43 -18.56 24.90
C ASN A 389 -14.39 -18.64 23.75
N THR A 390 -14.67 -19.43 22.73
CA THR A 390 -13.81 -19.59 21.54
C THR A 390 -13.60 -18.28 20.79
N ASP A 391 -14.62 -17.42 20.73
CA ASP A 391 -14.56 -16.15 20.00
C ASP A 391 -13.59 -15.15 20.64
N ALA A 392 -13.53 -15.07 21.98
CA ALA A 392 -12.57 -14.20 22.66
C ALA A 392 -11.13 -14.67 22.47
N PHE A 393 -10.89 -15.98 22.39
CA PHE A 393 -9.56 -16.53 22.08
C PHE A 393 -9.08 -16.10 20.68
N PHE A 394 -9.93 -16.26 19.66
CA PHE A 394 -9.59 -15.82 18.31
C PHE A 394 -9.46 -14.30 18.21
N ALA A 395 -10.25 -13.54 18.97
CA ALA A 395 -10.11 -12.08 19.07
C ALA A 395 -8.77 -11.68 19.69
N TRP A 396 -8.35 -12.35 20.77
CA TRP A 396 -7.04 -12.14 21.39
C TRP A 396 -5.90 -12.44 20.42
N MET A 397 -5.95 -13.56 19.69
CA MET A 397 -4.92 -13.90 18.69
C MET A 397 -4.84 -12.85 17.58
N ARG A 398 -5.98 -12.46 17.00
CA ARG A 398 -6.04 -11.41 15.98
C ARG A 398 -5.48 -10.08 16.48
N SER A 399 -5.73 -9.73 17.75
CA SER A 399 -5.17 -8.51 18.34
C SER A 399 -3.64 -8.55 18.46
N ASN A 400 -3.05 -9.71 18.76
CA ASN A 400 -1.59 -9.84 18.84
C ASN A 400 -0.94 -9.81 17.45
N GLU A 401 -1.56 -10.45 16.45
CA GLU A 401 -1.17 -10.36 15.04
C GLU A 401 -1.26 -8.92 14.53
N ALA A 402 -2.37 -8.22 14.81
CA ALA A 402 -2.53 -6.81 14.46
C ALA A 402 -1.45 -5.92 15.12
N ALA A 403 -1.14 -6.14 16.41
CA ALA A 403 -0.08 -5.41 17.10
C ALA A 403 1.31 -5.70 16.51
N LEU A 404 1.56 -6.89 15.95
CA LEU A 404 2.79 -7.18 15.22
C LEU A 404 2.91 -6.34 13.97
N ASN A 405 1.86 -6.37 13.16
CA ASN A 405 1.78 -5.69 11.88
C ASN A 405 1.95 -4.18 12.09
N GLU A 406 1.25 -3.62 13.08
CA GLU A 406 1.36 -2.20 13.42
C GLU A 406 2.79 -1.82 13.84
N ARG A 407 3.47 -2.64 14.65
CA ARG A 407 4.88 -2.37 15.02
C ARG A 407 5.81 -2.42 13.83
N ALA A 408 5.61 -3.36 12.91
CA ALA A 408 6.41 -3.46 11.69
C ALA A 408 6.16 -2.26 10.76
N GLU A 409 4.90 -1.86 10.62
CA GLU A 409 4.53 -0.66 9.86
C GLU A 409 5.13 0.60 10.46
N ARG A 410 5.03 0.78 11.78
CA ARG A 410 5.65 1.89 12.50
C ARG A 410 7.17 1.88 12.39
N ALA A 411 7.81 0.70 12.41
CA ALA A 411 9.26 0.58 12.25
C ALA A 411 9.74 1.00 10.86
N VAL A 412 8.90 0.79 9.82
CA VAL A 412 9.23 1.17 8.44
C VAL A 412 8.77 2.59 8.12
N LEU A 413 7.59 3.03 8.55
CA LEU A 413 6.99 4.32 8.20
C LEU A 413 7.29 5.44 9.21
N GLY A 414 7.76 5.11 10.42
CA GLY A 414 7.90 6.04 11.54
C GLY A 414 6.60 6.25 12.35
N ASP A 415 6.67 7.08 13.40
CA ASP A 415 5.48 7.56 14.10
C ASP A 415 4.71 8.51 13.16
N ARG A 416 3.43 8.24 12.92
CA ARG A 416 2.60 9.11 12.06
C ARG A 416 2.16 10.35 12.85
N PRO A 417 2.37 11.58 12.35
CA PRO A 417 1.95 12.81 13.02
C PRO A 417 0.48 12.80 13.49
N LEU A 418 -0.39 12.14 12.71
CA LEU A 418 -1.83 11.99 13.01
C LEU A 418 -2.13 11.27 14.33
N GLU A 419 -1.29 10.31 14.75
CA GLU A 419 -1.45 9.63 16.05
C GLU A 419 -1.12 10.61 17.20
N VAL A 420 -0.11 11.45 17.00
CA VAL A 420 0.34 12.44 17.98
C VAL A 420 -0.71 13.54 18.17
N GLU A 421 -1.29 14.01 17.07
CA GLU A 421 -2.38 15.00 17.10
C GLU A 421 -3.63 14.46 17.78
N LEU A 422 -4.06 13.23 17.44
CA LEU A 422 -5.24 12.62 18.02
C LEU A 422 -5.09 12.44 19.53
N VAL A 423 -3.96 11.93 19.99
CA VAL A 423 -3.71 11.74 21.43
C VAL A 423 -3.73 13.09 22.16
N ALA A 424 -3.09 14.13 21.63
CA ALA A 424 -3.13 15.46 22.25
C ALA A 424 -4.57 16.00 22.39
N ALA A 425 -5.41 15.81 21.37
CA ALA A 425 -6.81 16.21 21.41
C ALA A 425 -7.63 15.42 22.44
N LEU A 426 -7.40 14.10 22.56
CA LEU A 426 -8.10 13.23 23.51
C LEU A 426 -7.82 13.55 24.98
N GLU A 427 -6.65 14.12 25.28
CA GLU A 427 -6.28 14.54 26.64
C GLU A 427 -6.89 15.91 27.04
N MET A 428 -7.51 16.61 26.08
CA MET A 428 -8.18 17.90 26.35
C MET A 428 -9.64 17.76 26.78
N LEU A 429 -10.23 16.56 26.63
CA LEU A 429 -11.61 16.27 27.07
C LEU A 429 -11.75 16.42 28.58
N ASP A 430 -12.85 17.01 29.03
CA ASP A 430 -13.25 17.08 30.45
C ASP A 430 -13.91 15.77 30.89
N ALA A 431 -14.71 15.17 30.00
CA ALA A 431 -15.30 13.84 30.18
C ALA A 431 -15.27 13.07 28.85
N ARG A 432 -15.25 11.74 28.93
CA ARG A 432 -15.35 10.83 27.77
C ARG A 432 -16.67 10.09 27.83
N ASP A 433 -17.39 10.08 26.71
CA ASP A 433 -18.65 9.38 26.56
C ASP A 433 -18.47 7.99 25.93
N GLU A 434 -19.49 7.14 26.10
CA GLU A 434 -19.54 5.84 25.43
C GLU A 434 -19.68 5.98 23.91
N ARG A 435 -19.18 4.97 23.18
CA ARG A 435 -19.30 4.94 21.73
C ARG A 435 -20.76 4.78 21.32
N LEU A 436 -21.21 5.63 20.40
CA LEU A 436 -22.53 5.52 19.80
C LEU A 436 -22.55 4.49 18.64
N PRO A 437 -23.68 3.79 18.42
CA PRO A 437 -23.87 2.96 17.23
C PRO A 437 -23.74 3.79 15.94
N GLN A 438 -23.03 3.24 14.97
CA GLN A 438 -22.68 3.90 13.71
C GLN A 438 -23.17 3.07 12.52
N ARG A 439 -23.51 3.74 11.42
CA ARG A 439 -23.87 3.06 10.16
C ARG A 439 -22.65 2.35 9.58
N THR A 440 -22.85 1.17 9.00
CA THR A 440 -21.78 0.38 8.36
C THR A 440 -21.11 1.08 7.16
N THR A 441 -21.73 2.13 6.63
CA THR A 441 -21.23 2.95 5.53
C THR A 441 -20.27 4.05 5.97
N ASP A 442 -20.21 4.36 7.26
CA ASP A 442 -19.23 5.27 7.82
C ASP A 442 -18.02 4.43 8.30
N PRO A 443 -16.81 4.64 7.78
CA PRO A 443 -15.62 3.93 8.23
C PRO A 443 -14.84 4.66 9.35
N ASN A 444 -15.26 5.87 9.73
CA ASN A 444 -14.55 6.67 10.73
C ASN A 444 -14.64 6.05 12.12
N VAL A 445 -13.67 6.38 12.97
CA VAL A 445 -13.66 6.01 14.39
C VAL A 445 -13.71 7.29 15.21
N TYR A 446 -14.81 7.48 15.94
CA TYR A 446 -15.06 8.67 16.74
C TYR A 446 -14.72 8.46 18.21
N ALA A 447 -14.16 9.48 18.84
CA ALA A 447 -14.17 9.66 20.28
C ALA A 447 -15.14 10.77 20.65
N LEU A 448 -15.97 10.51 21.66
CA LEU A 448 -17.04 11.39 22.11
C LEU A 448 -16.73 11.88 23.52
N GLY A 449 -17.13 13.10 23.82
CA GLY A 449 -16.94 13.67 25.14
C GLY A 449 -17.37 15.12 25.24
N GLU A 450 -16.92 15.77 26.30
CA GLU A 450 -17.27 17.15 26.61
C GLU A 450 -16.03 18.03 26.78
N ILE A 451 -16.10 19.29 26.32
CA ILE A 451 -15.15 20.34 26.68
C ILE A 451 -15.93 21.60 27.04
N ALA A 452 -15.74 22.11 28.26
CA ALA A 452 -16.32 23.36 28.72
C ALA A 452 -17.84 23.50 28.43
N GLY A 453 -18.63 22.46 28.67
CA GLY A 453 -20.09 22.45 28.41
C GLY A 453 -20.51 22.20 26.97
N HIS A 454 -19.56 21.94 26.05
CA HIS A 454 -19.86 21.61 24.64
C HIS A 454 -19.67 20.12 24.38
N ASN A 455 -20.62 19.51 23.65
CA ASN A 455 -20.49 18.15 23.14
C ASN A 455 -19.48 18.11 21.98
N ILE A 456 -18.43 17.31 22.13
CA ILE A 456 -17.32 17.21 21.20
C ILE A 456 -17.29 15.84 20.54
N VAL A 457 -17.11 15.85 19.22
CA VAL A 457 -16.77 14.66 18.42
C VAL A 457 -15.35 14.84 17.91
N ILE A 458 -14.45 13.93 18.27
CA ILE A 458 -13.07 13.90 17.79
C ILE A 458 -12.94 12.74 16.80
N VAL A 459 -12.36 13.02 15.64
CA VAL A 459 -12.03 12.01 14.63
C VAL A 459 -10.58 12.19 14.17
N GLY A 460 -9.83 11.10 14.19
CA GLY A 460 -8.48 11.06 13.62
C GLY A 460 -8.54 10.72 12.14
N MET A 461 -7.64 11.30 11.34
CA MET A 461 -7.53 10.95 9.92
C MET A 461 -6.68 9.69 9.74
N PRO A 462 -7.04 8.78 8.83
CA PRO A 462 -6.22 7.60 8.55
C PRO A 462 -4.95 7.93 7.76
N GLN A 463 -4.97 9.02 6.98
CA GLN A 463 -3.89 9.51 6.12
C GLN A 463 -3.90 11.05 6.10
N THR A 464 -2.76 11.67 5.80
CA THR A 464 -2.64 13.13 5.62
C THR A 464 -3.15 13.54 4.24
N GLY A 465 -3.37 14.84 4.03
CA GLY A 465 -3.80 15.41 2.75
C GLY A 465 -5.29 15.75 2.68
N ASN A 466 -5.65 16.63 1.73
CA ASN A 466 -6.98 17.23 1.66
C ASN A 466 -8.06 16.19 1.32
N CYS A 467 -7.77 15.23 0.43
CA CYS A 467 -8.73 14.18 0.05
C CYS A 467 -9.15 13.31 1.25
N SER A 468 -8.20 12.95 2.12
CA SER A 468 -8.51 12.17 3.32
C SER A 468 -9.32 13.00 4.31
N ALA A 469 -8.92 14.26 4.52
CA ALA A 469 -9.63 15.18 5.41
C ALA A 469 -11.08 15.43 4.96
N ALA A 470 -11.29 15.67 3.66
CA ALA A 470 -12.61 15.86 3.07
C ALA A 470 -13.50 14.62 3.24
N THR A 471 -12.95 13.42 3.02
CA THR A 471 -13.69 12.15 3.17
C THR A 471 -14.13 11.92 4.62
N VAL A 472 -13.22 12.13 5.58
CA VAL A 472 -13.51 12.00 7.01
C VAL A 472 -14.63 12.96 7.41
N MET A 473 -14.53 14.22 7.00
CA MET A 473 -15.52 15.25 7.33
C MET A 473 -16.87 15.01 6.66
N ALA A 474 -16.89 14.51 5.42
CA ALA A 474 -18.13 14.14 4.75
C ALA A 474 -18.88 13.08 5.56
N HIS A 475 -18.22 12.02 5.99
CA HIS A 475 -18.86 10.99 6.83
C HIS A 475 -19.28 11.53 8.21
N ALA A 476 -18.44 12.31 8.88
CA ALA A 476 -18.75 12.89 10.18
C ALA A 476 -20.02 13.76 10.15
N ARG A 477 -20.19 14.56 9.08
CA ARG A 477 -21.38 15.39 8.88
C ARG A 477 -22.65 14.56 8.70
N TRP A 478 -22.56 13.41 8.05
CA TRP A 478 -23.70 12.51 7.86
C TRP A 478 -24.09 11.78 9.16
N THR A 479 -23.09 11.39 9.95
CA THR A 479 -23.30 10.68 11.21
C THR A 479 -23.79 11.60 12.32
N PHE A 480 -23.29 12.85 12.36
CA PHE A 480 -23.66 13.84 13.36
C PHE A 480 -24.31 15.08 12.70
N PRO A 481 -25.63 15.05 12.44
CA PRO A 481 -26.32 16.12 11.71
C PRO A 481 -26.34 17.47 12.46
N ASN A 482 -26.10 17.46 13.77
CA ASN A 482 -26.08 18.66 14.62
C ASN A 482 -24.68 19.29 14.77
N LEU A 483 -23.69 18.86 13.98
CA LEU A 483 -22.37 19.51 13.99
C LEU A 483 -22.47 20.95 13.47
N ARG A 484 -22.01 21.91 14.27
CA ARG A 484 -22.13 23.36 13.98
C ARG A 484 -20.92 23.93 13.26
N PHE A 485 -19.73 23.54 13.69
CA PHE A 485 -18.44 23.97 13.14
C PHE A 485 -17.38 22.94 13.52
N CYS A 486 -16.22 23.01 12.86
CA CYS A 486 -15.06 22.17 13.11
C CYS A 486 -13.89 23.02 13.61
N LEU A 487 -13.07 22.46 14.50
CA LEU A 487 -11.72 22.95 14.76
C LEU A 487 -10.75 21.95 14.14
N LEU A 488 -10.01 22.36 13.11
CA LEU A 488 -8.96 21.54 12.55
C LEU A 488 -7.66 21.81 13.31
N VAL A 489 -7.37 20.92 14.27
CA VAL A 489 -6.26 21.04 15.20
C VAL A 489 -5.16 20.06 14.82
N GLY A 490 -3.92 20.54 14.71
CA GLY A 490 -2.78 19.68 14.45
C GLY A 490 -1.46 20.44 14.45
N ILE A 491 -0.44 19.88 13.82
CA ILE A 491 0.86 20.50 13.66
C ILE A 491 1.00 21.19 12.30
N GLY A 492 1.89 22.16 12.21
CA GLY A 492 2.24 22.84 10.97
C GLY A 492 3.68 23.34 10.99
N GLY A 493 4.21 23.65 9.80
CA GLY A 493 5.54 24.22 9.66
C GLY A 493 5.48 25.75 9.67
N GLY A 494 6.10 26.40 10.66
CA GLY A 494 6.06 27.83 10.86
C GLY A 494 6.92 28.62 9.89
N VAL A 495 6.49 29.84 9.59
CA VAL A 495 7.29 30.83 8.86
C VAL A 495 8.01 31.69 9.88
N PRO A 496 9.35 31.80 9.84
CA PRO A 496 10.13 32.60 10.80
C PRO A 496 9.98 34.10 10.50
N ARG A 497 8.80 34.65 10.76
CA ARG A 497 8.42 36.04 10.50
C ARG A 497 7.96 36.71 11.80
N VAL A 498 8.27 37.99 11.93
CA VAL A 498 7.78 38.83 13.03
C VAL A 498 6.33 39.23 12.77
N THR A 499 5.48 38.95 13.75
CA THR A 499 4.08 39.36 13.84
C THR A 499 3.93 40.40 14.96
N ASP A 500 2.71 40.89 15.19
CA ASP A 500 2.41 41.79 16.31
C ASP A 500 2.76 41.18 17.68
N ASN A 501 2.75 39.84 17.78
CA ASN A 501 3.09 39.09 18.99
C ASN A 501 4.55 38.58 19.00
N GLY A 502 5.38 39.07 18.08
CA GLY A 502 6.78 38.67 17.95
C GLY A 502 7.04 37.63 16.86
N LEU A 503 8.27 37.08 16.87
CA LEU A 503 8.73 36.07 15.91
C LEU A 503 8.07 34.72 16.21
N ILE A 504 7.53 34.05 15.18
CA ILE A 504 6.99 32.68 15.28
C ILE A 504 8.12 31.68 15.58
N ARG A 505 7.90 30.81 16.57
CA ARG A 505 8.86 29.80 17.03
C ARG A 505 8.26 28.39 17.10
N LEU A 506 9.12 27.39 17.31
CA LEU A 506 8.67 26.03 17.57
C LEU A 506 7.91 25.96 18.90
N GLY A 507 6.76 25.29 18.89
CA GLY A 507 5.83 25.22 20.02
C GLY A 507 4.83 26.37 20.11
N ASP A 508 4.98 27.44 19.32
CA ASP A 508 3.94 28.47 19.21
C ASP A 508 2.71 27.94 18.46
N VAL A 509 1.59 28.66 18.57
CA VAL A 509 0.32 28.30 17.92
C VAL A 509 -0.04 29.35 16.88
N VAL A 510 -0.36 28.91 15.66
CA VAL A 510 -0.92 29.75 14.60
C VAL A 510 -2.40 29.41 14.41
N VAL A 511 -3.25 30.43 14.44
CA VAL A 511 -4.70 30.33 14.29
C VAL A 511 -5.14 31.07 13.04
N SER A 512 -5.96 30.43 12.20
CA SER A 512 -6.48 31.04 10.99
C SER A 512 -7.32 32.28 11.31
N LYS A 513 -6.95 33.42 10.73
CA LYS A 513 -7.69 34.69 10.84
C LYS A 513 -7.68 35.41 9.48
N PRO A 514 -8.81 35.95 9.00
CA PRO A 514 -8.83 36.78 7.82
C PRO A 514 -7.86 37.97 7.94
N THR A 515 -6.98 38.13 6.95
CA THR A 515 -5.94 39.18 6.94
C THR A 515 -5.75 39.69 5.51
N GLY A 516 -5.93 41.00 5.31
CA GLY A 516 -5.86 41.62 3.99
C GLY A 516 -6.87 40.97 3.03
N PRO A 517 -6.46 40.53 1.82
CA PRO A 517 -7.37 39.90 0.85
C PRO A 517 -7.66 38.42 1.14
N TYR A 518 -7.04 37.80 2.16
CA TYR A 518 -7.11 36.36 2.38
C TYR A 518 -8.09 36.00 3.51
N PRO A 519 -8.91 34.95 3.34
CA PRO A 519 -9.96 34.55 4.30
C PRO A 519 -9.44 33.88 5.58
N GLY A 520 -8.12 33.71 5.70
CA GLY A 520 -7.45 33.07 6.85
C GLY A 520 -6.78 31.75 6.49
N VAL A 521 -7.21 31.09 5.41
CA VAL A 521 -6.51 29.95 4.81
C VAL A 521 -6.47 30.13 3.30
N ILE A 522 -5.34 29.78 2.68
CA ILE A 522 -5.20 29.74 1.22
C ILE A 522 -4.74 28.37 0.78
N GLN A 523 -5.25 27.87 -0.35
CA GLN A 523 -4.70 26.67 -0.98
C GLN A 523 -3.61 27.10 -1.98
N TYR A 524 -2.34 27.00 -1.59
CA TYR A 524 -1.26 27.65 -2.33
C TYR A 524 -0.79 26.87 -3.56
N ASP A 525 -1.17 25.60 -3.69
CA ASP A 525 -0.79 24.68 -4.75
C ASP A 525 -1.96 24.23 -5.64
N HIS A 526 -3.14 24.83 -5.48
CA HIS A 526 -4.29 24.63 -6.35
C HIS A 526 -4.54 25.87 -7.21
N GLY A 527 -4.48 25.70 -8.54
CA GLY A 527 -4.29 26.83 -9.42
C GLY A 527 -4.01 26.46 -10.88
N LYS A 528 -3.86 27.50 -11.70
CA LYS A 528 -3.47 27.39 -13.11
C LYS A 528 -1.96 27.53 -13.23
N ALA A 529 -1.31 26.53 -13.82
CA ALA A 529 0.07 26.64 -14.25
C ALA A 529 0.13 27.40 -15.59
N GLN A 530 0.77 28.56 -15.59
CA GLN A 530 1.11 29.35 -16.78
C GLN A 530 2.62 29.29 -17.03
N THR A 531 3.07 29.73 -18.21
CA THR A 531 4.49 29.74 -18.57
C THR A 531 5.32 30.52 -17.54
N GLY A 532 6.07 29.79 -16.70
CA GLY A 532 6.94 30.37 -15.67
C GLY A 532 6.23 30.88 -14.40
N ARG A 533 4.90 30.72 -14.27
CA ARG A 533 4.14 31.23 -13.12
C ARG A 533 3.00 30.28 -12.72
N PHE A 534 2.82 30.09 -11.43
CA PHE A 534 1.63 29.46 -10.87
C PHE A 534 0.68 30.53 -10.34
N GLU A 535 -0.58 30.46 -10.73
CA GLU A 535 -1.64 31.35 -10.26
C GLU A 535 -2.62 30.52 -9.42
N PRO A 536 -2.65 30.69 -8.08
CA PRO A 536 -3.63 30.02 -7.25
C PRO A 536 -5.04 30.40 -7.68
N THR A 537 -5.92 29.41 -7.80
CA THR A 537 -7.33 29.62 -8.13
C THR A 537 -8.19 28.97 -7.07
N GLY A 538 -9.23 29.66 -6.61
CA GLY A 538 -10.12 29.17 -5.57
C GLY A 538 -10.15 30.10 -4.36
N ALA A 539 -11.23 30.01 -3.59
CA ALA A 539 -11.41 30.78 -2.37
C ALA A 539 -11.98 29.83 -1.31
N LEU A 540 -11.30 29.75 -0.16
CA LEU A 540 -11.79 29.01 1.00
C LEU A 540 -12.63 29.95 1.88
N PRO A 541 -13.71 29.48 2.52
CA PRO A 541 -14.50 30.32 3.41
C PRO A 541 -13.69 30.74 4.64
N PRO A 542 -13.96 31.93 5.20
CA PRO A 542 -13.34 32.34 6.45
C PRO A 542 -13.89 31.54 7.65
N PRO A 543 -13.16 31.51 8.78
CA PRO A 543 -13.67 30.89 10.00
C PRO A 543 -15.01 31.53 10.46
N PRO A 544 -15.92 30.73 11.04
CA PRO A 544 -17.17 31.23 11.62
C PRO A 544 -16.98 32.42 12.56
N ALA A 545 -17.90 33.40 12.49
CA ALA A 545 -17.85 34.61 13.31
C ALA A 545 -17.83 34.32 14.82
N VAL A 546 -18.53 33.27 15.27
CA VAL A 546 -18.52 32.82 16.67
C VAL A 546 -17.11 32.39 17.12
N LEU A 547 -16.37 31.68 16.27
CA LEU A 547 -15.01 31.25 16.57
C LEU A 547 -14.03 32.42 16.54
N LEU A 548 -14.20 33.34 15.58
CA LEU A 548 -13.40 34.57 15.52
C LEU A 548 -13.61 35.43 16.78
N SER A 549 -14.86 35.58 17.22
CA SER A 549 -15.21 36.34 18.43
C SER A 549 -14.68 35.67 19.70
N ALA A 550 -14.82 34.34 19.81
CA ALA A 550 -14.24 33.59 20.92
C ALA A 550 -12.71 33.71 20.97
N ALA A 551 -12.04 33.68 19.81
CA ALA A 551 -10.59 33.85 19.73
C ALA A 551 -10.16 35.27 20.13
N GLN A 552 -10.95 36.29 19.80
CA GLN A 552 -10.72 37.67 20.25
C GLN A 552 -10.93 37.83 21.75
N ALA A 553 -12.00 37.24 22.30
CA ALA A 553 -12.30 37.27 23.73
C ALA A 553 -11.19 36.58 24.55
N LEU A 554 -10.75 35.40 24.11
CA LEU A 554 -9.61 34.68 24.70
C LEU A 554 -8.34 35.54 24.67
N ALA A 555 -8.04 36.21 23.56
CA ALA A 555 -6.88 37.11 23.47
C ALA A 555 -6.96 38.28 24.45
N ALA A 556 -8.14 38.90 24.56
CA ALA A 556 -8.36 40.03 25.44
C ALA A 556 -8.25 39.62 26.92
N ASP A 557 -8.70 38.42 27.26
CA ASP A 557 -8.56 37.88 28.61
C ASP A 557 -7.11 37.53 28.96
N GLN A 558 -6.39 36.84 28.05
CA GLN A 558 -4.97 36.55 28.18
C GLN A 558 -4.12 37.81 28.44
N ALA A 559 -4.47 38.93 27.80
CA ALA A 559 -3.76 40.20 28.00
C ALA A 559 -4.00 40.83 29.39
N ARG A 560 -5.03 40.42 30.12
CA ARG A 560 -5.39 40.96 31.46
C ARG A 560 -5.14 39.98 32.60
N SER A 561 -5.12 38.68 32.32
CA SER A 561 -5.01 37.65 33.34
C SER A 561 -3.56 37.42 33.76
N ALA A 562 -3.36 37.14 35.05
CA ALA A 562 -2.07 36.65 35.57
C ALA A 562 -1.89 35.14 35.36
N THR A 563 -2.96 34.40 35.05
CA THR A 563 -2.94 32.95 34.83
C THR A 563 -2.95 32.62 33.33
N ASP A 564 -2.01 31.77 32.91
CA ASP A 564 -1.97 31.28 31.53
C ASP A 564 -2.89 30.06 31.37
N ALA A 565 -4.01 30.27 30.67
CA ALA A 565 -4.97 29.22 30.33
C ALA A 565 -4.34 28.10 29.47
N LEU A 566 -3.37 28.41 28.61
CA LEU A 566 -2.69 27.40 27.80
C LEU A 566 -1.77 26.56 28.67
N ALA A 567 -0.97 27.16 29.54
CA ALA A 567 -0.16 26.40 30.51
C ALA A 567 -1.01 25.46 31.37
N THR A 568 -2.18 25.95 31.83
CA THR A 568 -3.14 25.14 32.58
C THR A 568 -3.63 23.94 31.75
N ASN A 569 -4.06 24.18 30.52
CA ASN A 569 -4.56 23.11 29.64
C ASN A 569 -3.45 22.12 29.25
N LEU A 570 -2.22 22.59 29.02
CA LEU A 570 -1.05 21.74 28.75
C LEU A 570 -0.74 20.80 29.92
N SER A 571 -0.96 21.24 31.16
CA SER A 571 -0.70 20.43 32.35
C SER A 571 -1.61 19.19 32.46
N ARG A 572 -2.71 19.13 31.69
CA ARG A 572 -3.60 17.96 31.59
C ARG A 572 -2.91 16.75 30.97
N ILE A 573 -1.90 16.97 30.14
CA ILE A 573 -1.13 15.88 29.54
C ILE A 573 -0.07 15.42 30.53
N ASP A 574 -0.33 14.29 31.20
CA ASP A 574 0.62 13.73 32.16
C ASP A 574 1.85 13.13 31.45
N THR A 575 2.88 13.96 31.26
CA THR A 575 4.14 13.54 30.64
C THR A 575 5.00 12.61 31.50
N THR A 576 4.54 12.21 32.70
CA THR A 576 5.18 11.12 33.46
C THR A 576 4.83 9.75 32.85
N ILE A 577 3.64 9.62 32.26
CA ILE A 577 3.18 8.44 31.54
C ILE A 577 4.08 8.21 30.32
N ARG A 578 4.59 6.97 30.19
CA ARG A 578 5.56 6.59 29.14
C ARG A 578 5.10 6.98 27.74
N GLY A 579 3.81 6.76 27.42
CA GLY A 579 3.23 7.09 26.11
C GLY A 579 3.12 8.60 25.83
N LEU A 580 3.07 9.43 26.88
CA LEU A 580 2.86 10.87 26.78
C LEU A 580 4.14 11.72 26.97
N ARG A 581 5.30 11.07 27.17
CA ARG A 581 6.58 11.78 27.34
C ARG A 581 6.95 12.67 26.14
N LYS A 582 6.50 12.31 24.93
CA LYS A 582 6.78 13.05 23.70
C LYS A 582 6.09 14.43 23.64
N TYR A 583 5.07 14.67 24.47
CA TYR A 583 4.38 15.97 24.58
C TYR A 583 5.08 16.93 25.55
N ARG A 584 6.17 16.52 26.18
CA ARG A 584 6.97 17.41 27.04
C ARG A 584 7.65 18.48 26.21
N TYR A 585 7.72 19.70 26.75
CA TYR A 585 8.49 20.80 26.16
C TYR A 585 9.93 20.34 25.85
N PRO A 586 10.38 20.34 24.57
CA PRO A 586 11.70 19.84 24.20
C PRO A 586 12.87 20.69 24.71
N GLY A 587 12.57 21.93 25.11
CA GLY A 587 13.52 22.91 25.62
C GLY A 587 14.03 23.85 24.53
N ARG A 588 14.20 25.12 24.92
CA ARG A 588 14.59 26.22 24.04
C ARG A 588 15.90 26.03 23.27
N ALA A 589 16.82 25.21 23.77
CA ALA A 589 18.09 24.90 23.09
C ALA A 589 17.89 24.02 21.84
N LYS A 590 16.71 23.41 21.69
CA LYS A 590 16.35 22.54 20.56
C LYS A 590 15.50 23.23 19.50
N ASP A 591 15.17 24.50 19.70
CA ASP A 591 14.57 25.37 18.70
C ASP A 591 15.69 25.97 17.85
N ASN A 592 15.94 25.33 16.71
CA ASN A 592 17.06 25.63 15.82
C ASN A 592 16.52 26.10 14.47
N LEU A 593 16.56 27.40 14.23
CA LEU A 593 16.24 28.01 12.94
C LEU A 593 17.51 28.19 12.11
N TYR A 594 17.53 27.69 10.88
CA TYR A 594 18.62 27.90 9.93
C TYR A 594 18.29 29.00 8.91
N ARG A 595 19.33 29.58 8.31
CA ARG A 595 19.16 30.49 7.16
C ARG A 595 18.45 29.77 6.01
N SER A 596 17.52 30.46 5.36
CA SER A 596 16.66 29.85 4.34
C SER A 596 17.38 29.37 3.08
N ASN A 597 18.59 29.88 2.82
CA ASN A 597 19.46 29.48 1.72
C ASN A 597 20.46 28.38 2.10
N TYR A 598 20.47 27.90 3.34
CA TYR A 598 21.32 26.80 3.77
C TYR A 598 20.54 25.49 3.65
N PRO A 599 20.79 24.65 2.62
CA PRO A 599 20.10 23.38 2.50
C PRO A 599 20.71 22.33 3.43
N HIS A 600 19.86 21.46 3.92
CA HIS A 600 20.26 20.26 4.64
C HIS A 600 21.01 19.31 3.71
N ARG A 601 22.16 18.78 4.16
CA ARG A 601 23.11 18.05 3.29
C ARG A 601 22.69 16.61 2.97
N LEU A 602 22.16 15.90 3.96
CA LEU A 602 21.76 14.49 3.83
C LEU A 602 20.26 14.37 4.12
N ALA A 603 19.47 14.20 3.06
CA ALA A 603 18.03 14.02 3.19
C ALA A 603 17.69 12.81 4.08
N GLY A 604 16.74 12.98 5.00
CA GLY A 604 16.28 11.92 5.91
C GLY A 604 17.21 11.59 7.08
N ARG A 605 18.29 12.37 7.30
CA ARG A 605 19.16 12.27 8.47
C ARG A 605 18.99 13.47 9.39
N SER A 606 19.30 13.30 10.67
CA SER A 606 19.30 14.43 11.61
C SER A 606 20.36 15.47 11.26
N CYS A 607 20.22 16.70 11.77
CA CYS A 607 21.24 17.74 11.64
C CYS A 607 22.60 17.34 12.23
N ILE A 608 22.60 16.48 13.27
CA ILE A 608 23.82 15.99 13.91
C ILE A 608 24.53 15.00 12.98
N GLU A 609 23.83 14.00 12.46
CA GLU A 609 24.37 13.04 11.50
C GLU A 609 24.82 13.69 10.20
N SER A 610 24.11 14.74 9.77
CA SER A 610 24.43 15.51 8.56
C SER A 610 25.55 16.54 8.75
N GLN A 611 26.05 16.69 9.98
CA GLN A 611 27.08 17.66 10.36
C GLN A 611 26.74 19.08 9.87
N CYS A 612 25.48 19.50 10.09
CA CYS A 612 25.04 20.84 9.74
C CYS A 612 25.80 21.89 10.54
N ASP A 613 26.25 22.93 9.85
CA ASP A 613 27.05 24.01 10.42
C ASP A 613 26.21 24.85 11.39
N PRO A 614 26.52 24.84 12.71
CA PRO A 614 25.77 25.60 13.69
C PRO A 614 25.86 27.12 13.48
N THR A 615 26.87 27.63 12.76
CA THR A 615 27.01 29.06 12.47
C THR A 615 25.96 29.57 11.47
N GLN A 616 25.31 28.66 10.73
CA GLN A 616 24.20 28.97 9.85
C GLN A 616 22.87 29.10 10.60
N ARG A 617 22.85 28.87 11.92
CA ARG A 617 21.67 29.10 12.75
C ARG A 617 21.46 30.58 13.00
N ILE A 618 20.21 31.00 12.91
CA ILE A 618 19.80 32.36 13.24
C ILE A 618 19.57 32.40 14.75
N GLN A 619 20.23 33.33 15.44
CA GLN A 619 19.93 33.58 16.84
C GLN A 619 18.56 34.26 16.96
N ILE A 620 17.66 33.61 17.68
CA ILE A 620 16.33 34.12 17.98
C ILE A 620 16.41 34.89 19.31
N PRO A 621 16.15 36.20 19.36
CA PRO A 621 16.12 36.97 20.60
C PRO A 621 15.07 36.40 21.56
N ARG A 622 15.39 36.29 22.85
CA ARG A 622 14.51 35.74 23.89
C ARG A 622 14.53 36.57 25.17
N ILE A 623 13.39 36.62 25.84
CA ILE A 623 13.27 37.09 27.22
C ILE A 623 13.69 35.91 28.12
N PRO A 624 14.73 36.04 28.95
CA PRO A 624 15.14 34.97 29.85
C PRO A 624 14.02 34.60 30.82
N GLY A 625 13.65 33.31 30.87
CA GLY A 625 12.65 32.78 31.79
C GLY A 625 11.21 32.77 31.28
N ASP A 626 10.96 33.30 30.08
CA ASP A 626 9.66 33.23 29.42
C ASP A 626 9.62 32.05 28.44
N ASP A 627 9.04 30.93 28.91
CA ASP A 627 8.77 29.73 28.12
C ASP A 627 7.26 29.64 27.75
N SER A 628 6.55 30.78 27.76
CA SER A 628 5.12 30.82 27.42
C SER A 628 4.86 30.53 25.94
N VAL A 629 3.70 29.94 25.66
CA VAL A 629 3.27 29.65 24.29
C VAL A 629 2.66 30.91 23.69
N VAL A 630 3.20 31.36 22.56
CA VAL A 630 2.68 32.55 21.87
C VAL A 630 1.65 32.14 20.82
N VAL A 631 0.53 32.86 20.77
CA VAL A 631 -0.52 32.64 19.78
C VAL A 631 -0.43 33.71 18.70
N HIS A 632 -0.24 33.30 17.45
CA HIS A 632 -0.24 34.15 16.27
C HIS A 632 -1.52 33.95 15.48
N ARG A 633 -2.10 35.03 14.94
CA ARG A 633 -3.34 34.97 14.17
C ARG A 633 -3.12 35.53 12.77
N GLY A 634 -3.42 34.74 11.74
CA GLY A 634 -3.27 35.20 10.36
C GLY A 634 -3.51 34.12 9.32
N THR A 635 -2.93 34.30 8.14
CA THR A 635 -3.14 33.42 6.99
C THR A 635 -2.32 32.13 7.11
N ILE A 636 -2.95 30.97 6.92
CA ILE A 636 -2.33 29.65 6.86
C ILE A 636 -2.31 29.15 5.41
N ALA A 637 -1.21 28.52 5.00
CA ALA A 637 -1.05 27.93 3.67
C ALA A 637 -1.36 26.43 3.71
N SER A 638 -2.39 26.01 2.98
CA SER A 638 -2.81 24.62 2.82
C SER A 638 -2.39 24.06 1.46
N GLY A 639 -1.95 22.80 1.41
CA GLY A 639 -1.62 22.13 0.14
C GLY A 639 -1.36 20.63 0.29
N GLU A 640 -1.20 19.93 -0.82
CA GLU A 640 -0.85 18.49 -0.85
C GLU A 640 0.67 18.25 -0.72
N LEU A 641 1.48 19.31 -0.83
CA LEU A 641 2.94 19.22 -0.80
C LEU A 641 3.50 19.53 0.58
N VAL A 642 4.34 18.65 1.13
CA VAL A 642 5.10 18.96 2.35
C VAL A 642 6.13 20.06 2.05
N MET A 643 6.03 21.22 2.70
CA MET A 643 6.99 22.32 2.53
C MET A 643 8.33 22.03 3.22
N ARG A 644 9.40 21.88 2.43
CA ARG A 644 10.78 21.59 2.90
C ARG A 644 11.83 22.53 2.33
N SER A 645 11.41 23.66 1.78
CA SER A 645 12.30 24.61 1.11
C SER A 645 12.17 25.96 1.77
N GLY A 646 13.17 26.35 2.56
CA GLY A 646 13.19 27.67 3.21
C GLY A 646 13.06 28.82 2.20
N ARG A 647 13.66 28.70 1.01
CA ARG A 647 13.55 29.72 -0.05
C ARG A 647 12.13 29.80 -0.62
N LEU A 648 11.49 28.67 -0.87
CA LEU A 648 10.11 28.64 -1.38
C LEU A 648 9.13 29.12 -0.31
N ARG A 649 9.28 28.67 0.93
CA ARG A 649 8.56 29.15 2.11
C ARG A 649 8.62 30.67 2.20
N ASP A 650 9.81 31.25 2.18
CA ASP A 650 9.99 32.72 2.29
C ASP A 650 9.36 33.47 1.11
N LYS A 651 9.47 32.92 -0.11
CA LYS A 651 8.82 33.48 -1.31
C LYS A 651 7.30 33.50 -1.16
N LEU A 652 6.69 32.38 -0.78
CA LEU A 652 5.24 32.25 -0.61
C LEU A 652 4.75 33.08 0.59
N ALA A 653 5.51 33.13 1.69
CA ALA A 653 5.24 33.99 2.84
C ALA A 653 5.25 35.47 2.47
N SER A 654 6.20 35.90 1.64
CA SER A 654 6.28 37.28 1.15
C SER A 654 5.11 37.59 0.21
N GLN A 655 4.72 36.64 -0.63
CA GLN A 655 3.66 36.82 -1.62
C GLN A 655 2.25 36.82 -1.01
N TYR A 656 1.98 35.92 -0.07
CA TYR A 656 0.64 35.67 0.47
C TYR A 656 0.47 36.05 1.94
N GLY A 657 1.53 36.50 2.61
CA GLY A 657 1.49 36.85 4.03
C GLY A 657 1.25 35.64 4.96
N VAL A 658 1.60 34.43 4.53
CA VAL A 658 1.33 33.20 5.29
C VAL A 658 2.25 33.08 6.51
N LEU A 659 1.70 32.51 7.59
CA LEU A 659 2.38 32.33 8.89
C LEU A 659 2.81 30.89 9.13
N CYS A 660 2.13 29.91 8.55
CA CYS A 660 2.54 28.50 8.59
C CYS A 660 1.99 27.72 7.38
N PHE A 661 2.53 26.52 7.18
CA PHE A 661 2.13 25.55 6.16
C PHE A 661 1.57 24.27 6.81
N GLU A 662 0.48 23.75 6.26
CA GLU A 662 -0.17 22.48 6.65
C GLU A 662 -0.83 21.81 5.43
N MET A 663 -1.44 20.63 5.59
CA MET A 663 -1.80 19.78 4.45
C MET A 663 -3.26 19.33 4.36
N GLU A 664 -4.15 19.80 5.22
CA GLU A 664 -5.51 19.22 5.33
C GLU A 664 -6.64 20.25 5.24
N ALA A 665 -6.37 21.51 5.57
CA ALA A 665 -7.43 22.50 5.74
C ALA A 665 -8.24 22.76 4.47
N ALA A 666 -7.63 22.76 3.29
CA ALA A 666 -8.35 23.01 2.05
C ALA A 666 -9.44 21.95 1.80
N GLY A 667 -9.18 20.70 2.19
CA GLY A 667 -10.18 19.61 2.09
C GLY A 667 -11.38 19.81 3.02
N VAL A 668 -11.15 20.25 4.26
CA VAL A 668 -12.22 20.47 5.26
C VAL A 668 -13.02 21.73 4.95
N LEU A 669 -12.34 22.83 4.65
CA LEU A 669 -12.95 24.15 4.47
C LEU A 669 -13.83 24.26 3.23
N THR A 670 -13.67 23.36 2.26
CA THR A 670 -14.50 23.38 1.04
C THR A 670 -15.99 23.23 1.38
N ASP A 671 -16.34 22.36 2.33
CA ASP A 671 -17.74 21.97 2.58
C ASP A 671 -18.19 22.08 4.04
N PHE A 672 -17.31 22.50 4.96
CA PHE A 672 -17.65 22.60 6.39
C PHE A 672 -17.06 23.85 7.07
N PRO A 673 -17.85 24.60 7.86
CA PRO A 673 -17.35 25.78 8.57
C PRO A 673 -16.28 25.39 9.59
N CYS A 674 -15.07 25.91 9.45
CA CYS A 674 -13.91 25.46 10.23
C CYS A 674 -12.97 26.60 10.64
N MET A 675 -12.35 26.48 11.81
CA MET A 675 -11.17 27.26 12.19
C MET A 675 -9.96 26.34 12.28
N VAL A 676 -8.84 26.75 11.69
CA VAL A 676 -7.60 25.97 11.66
C VAL A 676 -6.65 26.45 12.75
N ILE A 677 -6.13 25.51 13.54
CA ILE A 677 -5.23 25.76 14.68
C ILE A 677 -4.03 24.84 14.53
N ARG A 678 -2.84 25.42 14.29
CA ARG A 678 -1.60 24.67 14.07
C ARG A 678 -0.55 25.00 15.11
N GLY A 679 -0.06 23.99 15.81
CA GLY A 679 1.13 24.10 16.63
C GLY A 679 2.37 23.97 15.76
N ILE A 680 3.38 24.81 15.99
CA ILE A 680 4.54 24.86 15.11
C ILE A 680 5.55 23.75 15.46
N SER A 681 5.67 22.75 14.59
CA SER A 681 6.57 21.59 14.77
C SER A 681 7.93 21.74 14.10
N ASP A 682 8.01 22.58 13.07
CA ASP A 682 9.23 22.83 12.30
C ASP A 682 9.12 24.19 11.60
N TYR A 683 10.16 24.59 10.87
CA TYR A 683 10.19 25.87 10.14
C TYR A 683 9.91 25.74 8.64
N SER A 684 9.25 24.67 8.16
CA SER A 684 8.96 24.48 6.73
C SER A 684 10.22 24.55 5.83
N ASP A 685 11.34 24.05 6.35
CA ASP A 685 12.63 24.02 5.65
C ASP A 685 13.21 22.60 5.58
N SER A 686 14.42 22.48 5.03
CA SER A 686 15.07 21.19 4.83
C SER A 686 15.59 20.55 6.12
N HIS A 687 15.55 21.24 7.26
CA HIS A 687 16.03 20.78 8.57
C HIS A 687 14.90 20.32 9.50
N LYS A 688 13.68 20.19 8.96
CA LYS A 688 12.53 19.56 9.62
C LYS A 688 12.93 18.24 10.31
N ASN A 689 12.34 18.00 11.48
CA ASN A 689 12.50 16.78 12.26
C ASN A 689 11.29 16.59 13.20
N ASP A 690 11.17 15.42 13.81
CA ASP A 690 9.97 15.03 14.54
C ASP A 690 9.97 15.38 16.04
N LEU A 691 11.05 15.98 16.54
CA LEU A 691 11.25 16.21 17.97
C LEU A 691 10.15 17.07 18.60
N TRP A 692 9.66 18.06 17.86
CA TRP A 692 8.69 19.04 18.33
C TRP A 692 7.23 18.64 18.06
N GLN A 693 6.97 17.57 17.29
CA GLN A 693 5.61 17.20 16.89
C GLN A 693 4.68 16.99 18.10
N GLY A 694 5.15 16.28 19.13
CA GLY A 694 4.39 16.05 20.35
C GLY A 694 4.01 17.37 21.05
N TYR A 695 4.99 18.19 21.39
CA TYR A 695 4.73 19.45 22.07
C TYR A 695 3.91 20.44 21.22
N ALA A 696 4.15 20.50 19.91
CA ALA A 696 3.37 21.30 18.98
C ALA A 696 1.89 20.84 18.92
N ALA A 697 1.64 19.53 18.87
CA ALA A 697 0.28 19.01 18.94
C ALA A 697 -0.41 19.35 20.26
N ALA A 698 0.32 19.22 21.39
CA ALA A 698 -0.18 19.58 22.72
C ALA A 698 -0.56 21.06 22.84
N THR A 699 0.28 21.96 22.34
CA THR A 699 0.03 23.42 22.41
C THR A 699 -1.15 23.84 21.53
N ALA A 700 -1.29 23.25 20.35
CA ALA A 700 -2.46 23.45 19.49
C ALA A 700 -3.76 22.97 20.16
N ALA A 701 -3.75 21.76 20.73
CA ALA A 701 -4.88 21.18 21.44
C ALA A 701 -5.25 21.99 22.70
N ALA A 702 -4.25 22.44 23.47
CA ALA A 702 -4.44 23.28 24.64
C ALA A 702 -5.10 24.63 24.29
N TYR A 703 -4.72 25.24 23.17
CA TYR A 703 -5.39 26.45 22.67
C TYR A 703 -6.82 26.15 22.23
N ALA A 704 -7.06 25.07 21.50
CA ALA A 704 -8.40 24.66 21.07
C ALA A 704 -9.34 24.45 22.27
N ARG A 705 -8.86 23.79 23.34
CA ARG A 705 -9.60 23.64 24.59
C ARG A 705 -9.94 24.99 25.22
N ALA A 706 -8.97 25.90 25.30
CA ALA A 706 -9.18 27.24 25.85
C ALA A 706 -10.26 27.99 25.07
N LEU A 707 -10.25 27.87 23.73
CA LEU A 707 -11.21 28.52 22.85
C LEU A 707 -12.66 28.14 23.19
N PHE A 708 -12.95 26.87 23.48
CA PHE A 708 -14.30 26.40 23.83
C PHE A 708 -14.89 27.10 25.06
N SER A 709 -14.05 27.53 26.02
CA SER A 709 -14.51 28.27 27.21
C SER A 709 -15.07 29.66 26.89
N TYR A 710 -14.82 30.18 25.68
CA TYR A 710 -15.30 31.48 25.21
C TYR A 710 -16.39 31.35 24.14
N ILE A 711 -16.78 30.13 23.77
CA ILE A 711 -17.88 29.88 22.85
C ILE A 711 -19.19 29.85 23.64
N PRO A 712 -20.23 30.59 23.23
CA PRO A 712 -21.52 30.59 23.93
C PRO A 712 -22.16 29.20 23.97
N ILE A 713 -22.67 28.81 25.13
CA ILE A 713 -23.58 27.67 25.31
C ILE A 713 -24.99 28.20 25.06
N TYR A 714 -25.66 27.64 24.06
CA TYR A 714 -27.02 28.05 23.71
C TYR A 714 -28.00 27.17 24.50
N ALA A 715 -28.94 27.78 25.21
CA ALA A 715 -30.13 27.07 25.65
C ALA A 715 -30.97 26.76 24.39
N TYR A 716 -31.44 25.53 24.25
CA TYR A 716 -32.46 25.23 23.25
C TYR A 716 -33.78 25.80 23.79
N ASP A 717 -34.32 26.80 23.09
CA ASP A 717 -35.70 27.28 23.29
C ASP A 717 -36.72 26.24 22.78
#